data_AF-A0A453J6X4-F1
#
_entry.id   AF-A0A453J6X4-F1
#
_cell.length_a   1.000
_cell.length_b   1.000
_cell.length_c   1.000
_cell.angle_alpha   90.00
_cell.angle_beta   90.00
_cell.angle_gamma   90.00
#
_symmetry.space_group_name_H-M   'P 1'
#
loop_
_entity.id
_entity.type
_entity.pdbx_description
1 polymer ?
#
loop_
_entity_poly.entity_id
_entity_poly.type
_entity_poly.pdbx_seq_one_letter_code
_entity_poly.pdbx_strand_id
1 'polypeptide(L)'
;ELNKLDASRFAPFWNEIVKNLREEDYISNTELDLLLMPKNIGGLPIVQWPLFLLASKVFLAKDIAVDCNDSQDELWLRISKDEYMQYAVEECFHSIKYILSSILDKEGHLWVQRIFDGIQESISKNNIQSDIHFSKLPNVIAKLVAVAGILKETESADMKKGAVNAIQDLYEVVHHEVLFVDLSGNIDDWSQINRARAEGRLFSNLKWPNEPGLKDMIKRLHSLLTIKESAANVPKNLEASRRLQFFTNSLFMQMPLARPVSEMLSFSVFTPYYSETVLYSIAELQKKNEDGISTLFYLQKIYPDEWKNFLTRINRDENAADTELFSSANDILELRLWASYRGQTLARTVRGMMYYRKALMLQSYLERMHSEDLESAFDMAGLADTHFEYSPEARAQADLKFTYVVTCQIYGVQKGEGKPEAADIALLMQRNEALRIAYIDVVESVKNGKPSTEYYSKLVKADIHGKDKEIYSVKLPGNPKLGEGKPENQNHAVIFTRGNAVQTIDMNQDNYFEEALKMRNLLEEFSQNHGKFRPSILGVREHVFTGSVSSLASFMSNQETSFVTLGQRVLSNPLKVRMHYGHPDVFDRIFHITRGGISKASRIINISEDIFAGFNSTLRQGNITHHEYIQVGKGRDVGLNQIALFEGKVAGGNGEQVLSRDIYRLGQLFDFFRMLSFYVTTVGFYFCTMV
;
A
#
# COMPACT_ATOMS: atom_id res chain seq x y z
N GLU A 1 -18.20 8.29 -20.08
CA GLU A 1 -17.69 6.92 -20.31
C GLU A 1 -16.33 6.80 -19.65
N LEU A 2 -16.13 5.78 -18.83
CA LEU A 2 -14.82 5.48 -18.26
C LEU A 2 -13.95 4.89 -19.37
N ASN A 3 -12.81 5.51 -19.66
CA ASN A 3 -11.97 5.12 -20.77
C ASN A 3 -11.16 3.86 -20.38
N LYS A 4 -11.21 2.82 -21.22
CA LYS A 4 -10.41 1.60 -21.06
C LYS A 4 -8.90 1.90 -21.00
N LEU A 5 -8.47 2.96 -21.66
CA LEU A 5 -7.11 3.48 -21.54
C LEU A 5 -6.78 3.91 -20.10
N ASP A 6 -7.67 4.65 -19.45
CA ASP A 6 -7.44 5.10 -18.07
C ASP A 6 -7.45 3.92 -17.10
N ALA A 7 -8.34 2.94 -17.31
CA ALA A 7 -8.36 1.69 -16.56
C ALA A 7 -7.04 0.90 -16.72
N SER A 8 -6.50 0.83 -17.93
CA SER A 8 -5.21 0.18 -18.21
C SER A 8 -4.02 0.90 -17.56
N ARG A 9 -4.10 2.23 -17.41
CA ARG A 9 -3.10 3.05 -16.71
C ARG A 9 -3.19 2.92 -15.19
N PHE A 10 -4.40 2.76 -14.67
CA PHE A 10 -4.64 2.62 -13.24
C PHE A 10 -4.33 1.21 -12.71
N ALA A 11 -4.61 0.17 -13.50
CA ALA A 11 -4.47 -1.22 -13.06
C ALA A 11 -3.08 -1.58 -12.48
N PRO A 12 -1.94 -1.18 -13.08
CA PRO A 12 -0.62 -1.43 -12.50
C PRO A 12 -0.43 -0.81 -11.10
N PHE A 13 -0.93 0.42 -10.88
CA PHE A 13 -0.86 1.09 -9.58
C PHE A 13 -1.68 0.34 -8.53
N TRP A 14 -2.93 0.03 -8.86
CA TRP A 14 -3.82 -0.69 -7.96
C TRP A 14 -3.30 -2.09 -7.63
N ASN A 15 -2.85 -2.83 -8.65
CA ASN A 15 -2.36 -4.19 -8.47
C ASN A 15 -1.11 -4.24 -7.61
N GLU A 16 -0.23 -3.24 -7.68
CA GLU A 16 0.93 -3.19 -6.80
C GLU A 16 0.52 -2.92 -5.34
N ILE A 17 -0.48 -2.08 -5.07
CA ILE A 17 -1.03 -1.90 -3.72
C ILE A 17 -1.53 -3.24 -3.16
N VAL A 18 -2.31 -3.97 -3.96
CA VAL A 18 -2.85 -5.29 -3.55
C VAL A 18 -1.72 -6.31 -3.34
N LYS A 19 -0.70 -6.34 -4.21
CA LYS A 19 0.49 -7.20 -4.04
C LYS A 19 1.23 -6.91 -2.73
N ASN A 20 1.42 -5.65 -2.37
CA ASN A 20 2.07 -5.28 -1.09
C ASN A 20 1.22 -5.73 0.11
N LEU A 21 -0.11 -5.57 0.08
CA LEU A 21 -0.99 -6.10 1.14
C LEU A 21 -0.84 -7.63 1.30
N ARG A 22 -0.62 -8.35 0.19
CA ARG A 22 -0.36 -9.79 0.24
C ARG A 22 1.02 -10.11 0.80
N GLU A 23 2.07 -9.39 0.36
CA GLU A 23 3.44 -9.54 0.86
C GLU A 23 3.56 -9.28 2.37
N GLU A 24 2.70 -8.41 2.91
CA GLU A 24 2.61 -8.10 4.33
C GLU A 24 1.72 -9.08 5.12
N ASP A 25 1.13 -10.06 4.44
CA ASP A 25 0.24 -11.10 4.97
C ASP A 25 -1.14 -10.60 5.44
N TYR A 26 -1.58 -9.41 5.02
CA TYR A 26 -2.92 -8.90 5.36
C TYR A 26 -4.05 -9.54 4.55
N ILE A 27 -3.77 -10.05 3.36
CA ILE A 27 -4.77 -10.73 2.51
C ILE A 27 -4.29 -12.11 2.09
N SER A 28 -5.22 -13.01 1.81
CA SER A 28 -4.92 -14.35 1.27
C SER A 28 -4.65 -14.33 -0.24
N ASN A 29 -4.11 -15.43 -0.79
CA ASN A 29 -3.96 -15.59 -2.25
C ASN A 29 -5.32 -15.51 -2.97
N THR A 30 -6.38 -16.04 -2.35
CA THR A 30 -7.74 -15.95 -2.90
C THR A 30 -8.24 -14.51 -2.92
N GLU A 31 -8.01 -13.74 -1.86
CA GLU A 31 -8.39 -12.31 -1.83
C GLU A 31 -7.56 -11.48 -2.80
N LEU A 32 -6.27 -11.80 -2.97
CA LEU A 32 -5.43 -11.20 -4.01
C LEU A 32 -6.09 -11.35 -5.39
N ASP A 33 -6.46 -12.56 -5.79
CA ASP A 33 -7.11 -12.82 -7.09
C ASP A 33 -8.43 -12.05 -7.27
N LEU A 34 -9.17 -11.81 -6.19
CA LEU A 34 -10.42 -11.06 -6.21
C LEU A 34 -10.22 -9.55 -6.32
N LEU A 35 -9.15 -9.03 -5.71
CA LEU A 35 -8.82 -7.61 -5.67
C LEU A 35 -8.06 -7.16 -6.91
N LEU A 36 -7.32 -8.03 -7.59
CA LEU A 36 -6.57 -7.65 -8.79
C LEU A 36 -7.48 -7.11 -9.90
N MET A 37 -7.09 -5.98 -10.46
CA MET A 37 -7.70 -5.38 -11.63
C MET A 37 -7.07 -5.98 -12.89
N PRO A 38 -7.86 -6.47 -13.85
CA PRO A 38 -7.34 -6.91 -15.14
C PRO A 38 -6.56 -5.80 -15.84
N LYS A 39 -5.62 -6.22 -16.69
CA LYS A 39 -4.77 -5.30 -17.48
C LYS A 39 -5.57 -4.35 -18.39
N ASN A 40 -6.81 -4.69 -18.74
CA ASN A 40 -7.65 -3.90 -19.62
C ASN A 40 -7.00 -3.62 -21.01
N ILE A 41 -6.15 -4.54 -21.48
CA ILE A 41 -5.37 -4.43 -22.74
C ILE A 41 -5.82 -5.48 -23.80
N GLY A 42 -6.82 -6.31 -23.49
CA GLY A 42 -7.30 -7.39 -24.37
C GLY A 42 -8.47 -7.02 -25.31
N GLY A 43 -9.05 -8.02 -25.97
CA GLY A 43 -10.07 -7.87 -27.02
C GLY A 43 -11.50 -7.53 -26.58
N LEU A 44 -11.80 -7.45 -25.27
CA LEU A 44 -13.13 -7.05 -24.80
C LEU A 44 -13.32 -5.53 -24.92
N PRO A 45 -14.46 -5.01 -25.40
CA PRO A 45 -14.64 -3.57 -25.63
C PRO A 45 -14.83 -2.75 -24.35
N ILE A 46 -14.98 -3.40 -23.19
CA ILE A 46 -15.35 -2.78 -21.92
C ILE A 46 -14.19 -2.71 -20.92
N VAL A 47 -14.38 -1.90 -19.86
CA VAL A 47 -13.54 -1.94 -18.66
C VAL A 47 -13.90 -3.16 -17.83
N GLN A 48 -12.89 -3.94 -17.47
CA GLN A 48 -12.99 -5.06 -16.55
C GLN A 48 -12.55 -4.61 -15.15
N TRP A 49 -13.49 -4.65 -14.21
CA TRP A 49 -13.26 -4.28 -12.81
C TRP A 49 -12.76 -5.46 -11.96
N PRO A 50 -12.10 -5.23 -10.82
CA PRO A 50 -11.82 -6.29 -9.85
C PRO A 50 -13.05 -7.14 -9.51
N LEU A 51 -12.87 -8.46 -9.35
CA LEU A 51 -13.98 -9.41 -9.16
C LEU A 51 -14.78 -9.15 -7.89
N PHE A 52 -14.16 -8.61 -6.83
CA PHE A 52 -14.87 -8.32 -5.58
C PHE A 52 -16.00 -7.29 -5.76
N LEU A 53 -15.88 -6.36 -6.70
CA LEU A 53 -16.94 -5.38 -7.04
C LEU A 53 -18.09 -6.02 -7.82
N LEU A 54 -17.79 -7.08 -8.57
CA LEU A 54 -18.74 -7.81 -9.42
C LEU A 54 -19.36 -9.02 -8.69
N ALA A 55 -19.00 -9.24 -7.42
CA ALA A 55 -19.45 -10.39 -6.65
C ALA A 55 -20.98 -10.47 -6.58
N SER A 56 -21.54 -11.66 -6.86
CA SER A 56 -22.98 -11.93 -6.94
C SER A 56 -23.79 -11.12 -7.95
N LYS A 57 -23.20 -10.17 -8.68
CA LYS A 57 -23.96 -9.25 -9.53
C LYS A 57 -24.63 -9.94 -10.71
N VAL A 58 -23.96 -10.91 -11.34
CA VAL A 58 -24.54 -11.72 -12.42
C VAL A 58 -25.74 -12.54 -11.94
N PHE A 59 -25.68 -13.07 -10.71
CA PHE A 59 -26.79 -13.84 -10.14
C PHE A 59 -27.99 -12.96 -9.82
N LEU A 60 -27.75 -11.77 -9.25
CA LEU A 60 -28.79 -10.78 -8.99
C LEU A 60 -29.43 -10.29 -10.30
N ALA A 61 -28.63 -9.99 -11.34
CA ALA A 61 -29.14 -9.62 -12.65
C ALA A 61 -29.99 -10.74 -13.28
N LYS A 62 -29.56 -12.00 -13.12
CA LYS A 62 -30.32 -13.18 -13.54
C LYS A 62 -31.65 -13.29 -12.80
N ASP A 63 -31.68 -13.09 -11.48
CA ASP A 63 -32.93 -13.12 -10.70
C ASP A 63 -33.88 -12.00 -11.14
N ILE A 64 -33.37 -10.77 -11.34
CA ILE A 64 -34.14 -9.64 -11.89
C ILE A 64 -34.71 -10.00 -13.27
N ALA A 65 -33.92 -10.62 -14.15
CA ALA A 65 -34.36 -11.00 -15.49
C ALA A 65 -35.43 -12.10 -15.48
N VAL A 66 -35.35 -13.06 -14.56
CA VAL A 66 -36.36 -14.12 -14.39
C VAL A 66 -37.68 -13.57 -13.88
N ASP A 67 -37.64 -12.60 -12.96
CA ASP A 67 -38.83 -12.03 -12.33
C ASP A 67 -39.45 -10.86 -13.13
N CYS A 68 -38.77 -10.36 -14.16
CA CYS A 68 -39.20 -9.20 -14.92
C CYS A 68 -40.22 -9.57 -16.01
N ASN A 69 -41.42 -9.01 -15.88
CA ASN A 69 -42.48 -9.05 -16.90
C ASN A 69 -42.68 -7.70 -17.61
N ASP A 70 -41.85 -6.70 -17.28
CA ASP A 70 -41.91 -5.34 -17.83
C ASP A 70 -41.19 -5.27 -19.20
N SER A 71 -41.08 -4.10 -19.85
CA SER A 71 -40.35 -3.98 -21.13
C SER A 71 -38.83 -4.16 -20.97
N GLN A 72 -38.14 -4.45 -22.09
CA GLN A 72 -36.67 -4.53 -22.13
C GLN A 72 -35.98 -3.28 -21.54
N ASP A 73 -36.51 -2.09 -21.83
CA ASP A 73 -35.95 -0.83 -21.34
C ASP A 73 -36.02 -0.73 -19.81
N GLU A 74 -37.13 -1.19 -19.22
CA GLU A 74 -37.31 -1.22 -17.76
C GLU A 74 -36.41 -2.30 -17.11
N LEU A 75 -36.27 -3.47 -17.75
CA LEU A 75 -35.33 -4.50 -17.31
C LEU A 75 -33.90 -3.96 -17.30
N TRP A 76 -33.48 -3.33 -18.39
CA TRP A 76 -32.14 -2.76 -18.51
C TRP A 76 -31.92 -1.59 -17.55
N LEU A 77 -32.94 -0.76 -17.31
CA LEU A 77 -32.89 0.32 -16.31
C LEU A 77 -32.67 -0.24 -14.90
N ARG A 78 -33.33 -1.34 -14.54
CA ARG A 78 -33.13 -2.01 -13.24
C ARG A 78 -31.72 -2.58 -13.10
N ILE A 79 -31.19 -3.18 -14.15
CA ILE A 79 -29.81 -3.69 -14.18
C ILE A 79 -28.81 -2.54 -14.09
N SER A 80 -29.03 -1.46 -14.83
CA SER A 80 -28.12 -0.32 -14.92
C SER A 80 -28.16 0.62 -13.71
N LYS A 81 -29.09 0.41 -12.78
CA LYS A 81 -29.15 1.16 -11.52
C LYS A 81 -27.91 0.93 -10.63
N ASP A 82 -27.30 -0.25 -10.75
CA ASP A 82 -26.00 -0.56 -10.16
C ASP A 82 -24.97 -0.70 -11.28
N GLU A 83 -24.07 0.27 -11.39
CA GLU A 83 -23.05 0.32 -12.45
C GLU A 83 -22.24 -0.99 -12.51
N TYR A 84 -21.87 -1.57 -11.37
CA TYR A 84 -21.11 -2.82 -11.34
C TYR A 84 -21.93 -4.02 -11.79
N MET A 85 -23.25 -4.00 -11.60
CA MET A 85 -24.13 -5.04 -12.13
C MET A 85 -24.24 -4.98 -13.64
N GLN A 86 -24.34 -3.78 -14.21
CA GLN A 86 -24.25 -3.57 -15.65
C GLN A 86 -22.93 -4.12 -16.20
N TYR A 87 -21.79 -3.69 -15.65
CA TYR A 87 -20.47 -4.17 -16.08
C TYR A 87 -20.33 -5.69 -15.95
N ALA A 88 -20.86 -6.31 -14.89
CA ALA A 88 -20.80 -7.76 -14.71
C ALA A 88 -21.57 -8.52 -15.82
N VAL A 89 -22.75 -8.02 -16.22
CA VAL A 89 -23.56 -8.63 -17.28
C VAL A 89 -22.88 -8.45 -18.65
N GLU A 90 -22.44 -7.25 -18.97
CA GLU A 90 -21.73 -6.95 -20.23
C GLU A 90 -20.41 -7.75 -20.33
N GLU A 91 -19.64 -7.82 -19.24
CA GLU A 91 -18.40 -8.58 -19.19
C GLU A 91 -18.64 -10.05 -19.41
N CYS A 92 -19.65 -10.62 -18.75
CA CYS A 92 -20.03 -12.01 -18.93
C CYS A 92 -20.38 -12.30 -20.40
N PHE A 93 -21.24 -11.45 -21.00
CA PHE A 93 -21.66 -11.59 -22.40
C PHE A 93 -20.47 -11.57 -23.37
N HIS A 94 -19.62 -10.54 -23.28
CA HIS A 94 -18.46 -10.42 -24.18
C HIS A 94 -17.40 -11.51 -23.93
N SER A 95 -17.16 -11.89 -22.67
CA SER A 95 -16.20 -12.95 -22.33
C SER A 95 -16.64 -14.30 -22.88
N ILE A 96 -17.94 -14.65 -22.75
CA ILE A 96 -18.48 -15.89 -23.31
C ILE A 96 -18.32 -15.90 -24.84
N LYS A 97 -18.69 -14.79 -25.52
CA LYS A 97 -18.53 -14.67 -26.98
C LYS A 97 -17.08 -14.93 -27.39
N TYR A 98 -16.14 -14.26 -26.73
CA TYR A 98 -14.72 -14.34 -27.05
C TYR A 98 -14.15 -15.73 -26.80
N ILE A 99 -14.43 -16.31 -25.62
CA ILE A 99 -13.94 -17.64 -25.23
C ILE A 99 -14.46 -18.70 -26.19
N LEU A 100 -15.78 -18.76 -26.43
CA LEU A 100 -16.38 -19.76 -27.31
C LEU A 100 -15.88 -19.59 -28.76
N SER A 101 -15.78 -18.35 -29.26
CA SER A 101 -15.24 -18.09 -30.60
C SER A 101 -13.78 -18.51 -30.77
N SER A 102 -13.00 -18.47 -29.69
CA SER A 102 -11.57 -18.83 -29.70
C SER A 102 -11.33 -20.33 -29.63
N ILE A 103 -12.14 -21.06 -28.85
CA ILE A 103 -11.98 -22.51 -28.66
C ILE A 103 -12.65 -23.35 -29.74
N LEU A 104 -13.74 -22.84 -30.35
CA LEU A 104 -14.53 -23.57 -31.34
C LEU A 104 -14.02 -23.33 -32.76
N ASP A 105 -13.99 -24.38 -33.57
CA ASP A 105 -13.62 -24.30 -34.99
C ASP A 105 -14.86 -24.26 -35.90
N LYS A 106 -14.69 -23.72 -37.11
CA LYS A 106 -15.62 -23.81 -38.25
C LYS A 106 -17.10 -23.68 -37.88
N GLU A 107 -17.85 -24.79 -37.89
CA GLU A 107 -19.29 -24.84 -37.63
C GLU A 107 -19.65 -24.45 -36.18
N GLY A 108 -18.78 -24.75 -35.21
CA GLY A 108 -18.96 -24.31 -33.83
C GLY A 108 -18.75 -22.80 -33.66
N HIS A 109 -17.79 -22.23 -34.39
CA HIS A 109 -17.60 -20.77 -34.44
C HIS A 109 -18.81 -20.07 -35.09
N LEU A 110 -19.33 -20.64 -36.19
CA LEU A 110 -20.54 -20.15 -36.85
C LEU A 110 -21.76 -20.18 -35.91
N TRP A 111 -21.92 -21.24 -35.13
CA TRP A 111 -22.97 -21.32 -34.10
C TRP A 111 -22.87 -20.17 -33.10
N VAL A 112 -21.68 -19.91 -32.53
CA VAL A 112 -21.48 -18.78 -31.60
C VAL A 112 -21.84 -17.46 -32.26
N GLN A 113 -21.34 -17.20 -33.47
CA GLN A 113 -21.63 -15.97 -34.19
C GLN A 113 -23.14 -15.77 -34.36
N ARG A 114 -23.87 -16.79 -34.81
CA ARG A 114 -25.32 -16.72 -35.06
C ARG A 114 -26.13 -16.48 -33.79
N ILE A 115 -25.76 -17.10 -32.68
CA ILE A 115 -26.42 -16.90 -31.39
C ILE A 115 -26.24 -15.45 -30.93
N PHE A 116 -25.01 -14.95 -30.92
CA PHE A 116 -24.72 -13.61 -30.43
C PHE A 116 -25.27 -12.52 -31.35
N ASP A 117 -25.24 -12.70 -32.67
CA ASP A 117 -25.83 -11.77 -33.63
C ASP A 117 -27.37 -11.76 -33.51
N GLY A 118 -28.00 -12.92 -33.31
CA GLY A 118 -29.44 -13.03 -33.07
C GLY A 118 -29.89 -12.35 -31.77
N ILE A 119 -29.11 -12.49 -30.68
CA ILE A 119 -29.36 -11.77 -29.43
C ILE A 119 -29.25 -10.25 -29.67
N GLN A 120 -28.24 -9.79 -30.39
CA GLN A 120 -28.05 -8.36 -30.69
C GLN A 120 -29.19 -7.81 -31.56
N GLU A 121 -29.65 -8.57 -32.55
CA GLU A 121 -30.79 -8.21 -33.39
C GLU A 121 -32.08 -8.11 -32.56
N SER A 122 -32.31 -9.08 -31.68
CA SER A 122 -33.46 -9.08 -30.77
C SER A 122 -33.47 -7.86 -29.83
N ILE A 123 -32.31 -7.50 -29.27
CA ILE A 123 -32.13 -6.28 -28.48
C ILE A 123 -32.49 -5.04 -29.32
N SER A 124 -32.00 -4.96 -30.57
CA SER A 124 -32.24 -3.82 -31.46
C SER A 124 -33.71 -3.67 -31.87
N LYS A 125 -34.44 -4.79 -31.95
CA LYS A 125 -35.88 -4.87 -32.25
C LYS A 125 -36.77 -4.72 -31.02
N ASN A 126 -36.17 -4.63 -29.83
CA ASN A 126 -36.86 -4.55 -28.54
C ASN A 126 -37.71 -5.79 -28.19
N ASN A 127 -37.25 -6.98 -28.61
CA ASN A 127 -37.97 -8.25 -28.52
C ASN A 127 -37.26 -9.31 -27.65
N ILE A 128 -36.25 -8.94 -26.86
CA ILE A 128 -35.43 -9.93 -26.13
C ILE A 128 -36.24 -10.82 -25.19
N GLN A 129 -37.33 -10.31 -24.64
CA GLN A 129 -38.21 -11.03 -23.71
C GLN A 129 -39.10 -12.06 -24.40
N SER A 130 -39.43 -11.87 -25.69
CA SER A 130 -40.14 -12.88 -26.48
C SER A 130 -39.18 -13.92 -27.05
N ASP A 131 -37.96 -13.50 -27.38
CA ASP A 131 -37.01 -14.34 -28.11
C ASP A 131 -36.11 -15.17 -27.18
N ILE A 132 -36.00 -14.80 -25.91
CA ILE A 132 -35.18 -15.47 -24.89
C ILE A 132 -36.01 -15.86 -23.67
N HIS A 133 -36.00 -17.14 -23.32
CA HIS A 133 -36.62 -17.65 -22.09
C HIS A 133 -35.73 -17.40 -20.87
N PHE A 134 -35.89 -16.25 -20.20
CA PHE A 134 -35.09 -15.89 -19.03
C PHE A 134 -35.19 -16.90 -17.88
N SER A 135 -36.33 -17.57 -17.70
CA SER A 135 -36.51 -18.65 -16.71
C SER A 135 -35.54 -19.83 -16.87
N LYS A 136 -34.92 -19.98 -18.04
CA LYS A 136 -33.92 -21.03 -18.36
C LYS A 136 -32.47 -20.55 -18.29
N LEU A 137 -32.21 -19.26 -18.05
CA LEU A 137 -30.86 -18.73 -17.82
C LEU A 137 -30.09 -19.45 -16.70
N PRO A 138 -30.70 -19.88 -15.58
CA PRO A 138 -29.99 -20.66 -14.56
C PRO A 138 -29.33 -21.92 -15.14
N ASN A 139 -29.98 -22.61 -16.08
CA ASN A 139 -29.44 -23.80 -16.73
C ASN A 139 -28.22 -23.44 -17.61
N VAL A 140 -28.31 -22.33 -18.36
CA VAL A 140 -27.20 -21.84 -19.19
C VAL A 140 -25.99 -21.52 -18.33
N ILE A 141 -26.18 -20.78 -17.22
CA ILE A 141 -25.10 -20.44 -16.29
C ILE A 141 -24.46 -21.71 -15.74
N ALA A 142 -25.25 -22.71 -15.33
CA ALA A 142 -24.72 -23.98 -14.82
C ALA A 142 -23.86 -24.72 -15.86
N LYS A 143 -24.28 -24.74 -17.13
CA LYS A 143 -23.50 -25.35 -18.22
C LYS A 143 -22.22 -24.55 -18.54
N LEU A 144 -22.29 -23.22 -18.53
CA LEU A 144 -21.12 -22.35 -18.71
C LEU A 144 -20.09 -22.53 -17.58
N VAL A 145 -20.55 -22.67 -16.33
CA VAL A 145 -19.66 -22.97 -15.19
C VAL A 145 -18.95 -24.31 -15.39
N ALA A 146 -19.66 -25.34 -15.87
CA ALA A 146 -19.04 -26.63 -16.18
C ALA A 146 -17.98 -26.53 -17.29
N VAL A 147 -18.30 -25.82 -18.38
CA VAL A 147 -17.35 -25.58 -19.49
C VAL A 147 -16.10 -24.84 -19.00
N ALA A 148 -16.27 -23.69 -18.34
CA ALA A 148 -15.16 -22.89 -17.83
C ALA A 148 -14.35 -23.63 -16.74
N GLY A 149 -15.02 -24.46 -15.93
CA GLY A 149 -14.41 -25.27 -14.89
C GLY A 149 -13.51 -26.38 -15.41
N ILE A 150 -13.78 -26.92 -16.60
CA ILE A 150 -12.92 -27.88 -17.28
C ILE A 150 -11.78 -27.15 -18.01
N LEU A 151 -12.09 -26.07 -18.73
CA LEU A 151 -11.13 -25.37 -19.58
C LEU A 151 -10.06 -24.58 -18.81
N LYS A 152 -10.28 -24.28 -17.52
CA LYS A 152 -9.27 -23.62 -16.67
C LYS A 152 -8.10 -24.55 -16.30
N GLU A 153 -8.31 -25.86 -16.36
CA GLU A 153 -7.33 -26.88 -15.98
C GLU A 153 -6.32 -27.15 -17.10
N THR A 154 -5.35 -28.03 -16.85
CA THR A 154 -4.34 -28.42 -17.86
C THR A 154 -4.91 -29.41 -18.88
N GLU A 155 -4.42 -29.35 -20.12
CA GLU A 155 -4.88 -30.22 -21.21
C GLU A 155 -4.59 -31.70 -20.89
N SER A 156 -5.62 -32.53 -20.94
CA SER A 156 -5.49 -33.99 -20.91
C SER A 156 -6.54 -34.63 -21.82
N ALA A 157 -6.32 -35.87 -22.24
CA ALA A 157 -7.25 -36.57 -23.13
C ALA A 157 -8.65 -36.70 -22.53
N ASP A 158 -8.74 -36.90 -21.21
CA ASP A 158 -10.01 -36.99 -20.49
C ASP A 158 -10.68 -35.63 -20.35
N MET A 159 -9.91 -34.57 -20.08
CA MET A 159 -10.43 -33.20 -20.01
C MET A 159 -10.92 -32.70 -21.37
N LYS A 160 -10.28 -33.11 -22.46
CA LYS A 160 -10.74 -32.79 -23.82
C LYS A 160 -12.09 -33.45 -24.13
N LYS A 161 -12.26 -34.73 -23.81
CA LYS A 161 -13.57 -35.42 -23.93
C LYS A 161 -14.62 -34.77 -23.04
N GLY A 162 -14.27 -34.44 -21.79
CA GLY A 162 -15.15 -33.73 -20.87
C GLY A 162 -15.60 -32.36 -21.39
N ALA A 163 -14.67 -31.59 -21.98
CA ALA A 163 -14.97 -30.28 -22.57
C ALA A 163 -15.93 -30.39 -23.77
N VAL A 164 -15.74 -31.39 -24.65
CA VAL A 164 -16.66 -31.64 -25.77
C VAL A 164 -18.06 -31.93 -25.26
N ASN A 165 -18.20 -32.82 -24.27
CA ASN A 165 -19.50 -33.14 -23.68
C ASN A 165 -20.15 -31.92 -23.01
N ALA A 166 -19.38 -31.13 -22.27
CA ALA A 166 -19.90 -29.92 -21.60
C ALA A 166 -20.36 -28.84 -22.60
N ILE A 167 -19.67 -28.70 -23.73
CA ILE A 167 -20.06 -27.77 -24.80
C ILE A 167 -21.30 -28.28 -25.56
N GLN A 168 -21.40 -29.60 -25.79
CA GLN A 168 -22.61 -30.20 -26.37
C GLN A 168 -23.82 -29.99 -25.46
N ASP A 169 -23.67 -30.22 -24.15
CA ASP A 169 -24.69 -29.91 -23.16
C ASP A 169 -25.11 -28.43 -23.17
N LEU A 170 -24.13 -27.52 -23.30
CA LEU A 170 -24.40 -26.09 -23.42
C LEU A 170 -25.19 -25.78 -24.71
N TYR A 171 -24.82 -26.40 -25.82
CA TYR A 171 -25.52 -26.27 -27.10
C TYR A 171 -26.98 -26.72 -26.98
N GLU A 172 -27.25 -27.88 -26.37
CA GLU A 172 -28.63 -28.37 -26.20
C GLU A 172 -29.49 -27.40 -25.41
N VAL A 173 -28.99 -26.90 -24.27
CA VAL A 173 -29.73 -25.96 -23.42
C VAL A 173 -29.96 -24.64 -24.15
N VAL A 174 -28.95 -24.07 -24.78
CA VAL A 174 -29.06 -22.77 -25.46
C VAL A 174 -30.00 -22.86 -26.67
N HIS A 175 -29.88 -23.92 -27.48
CA HIS A 175 -30.62 -24.07 -28.73
C HIS A 175 -32.06 -24.56 -28.53
N HIS A 176 -32.34 -25.39 -27.53
CA HIS A 176 -33.65 -26.00 -27.35
C HIS A 176 -34.45 -25.47 -26.16
N GLU A 177 -33.81 -24.89 -25.14
CA GLU A 177 -34.51 -24.41 -23.94
C GLU A 177 -34.61 -22.88 -23.86
N VAL A 178 -33.68 -22.14 -24.48
CA VAL A 178 -33.46 -20.71 -24.19
C VAL A 178 -33.83 -19.79 -25.34
N LEU A 179 -33.54 -20.17 -26.59
CA LEU A 179 -33.68 -19.27 -27.74
C LEU A 179 -34.83 -19.66 -28.67
N PHE A 180 -35.70 -18.69 -28.97
CA PHE A 180 -36.70 -18.71 -30.04
C PHE A 180 -36.28 -17.75 -31.17
N VAL A 181 -35.01 -17.81 -31.58
CA VAL A 181 -34.56 -16.98 -32.70
C VAL A 181 -35.27 -17.44 -33.95
N ASP A 182 -35.89 -16.51 -34.68
CA ASP A 182 -36.51 -16.79 -35.97
C ASP A 182 -35.42 -17.27 -36.96
N LEU A 183 -35.32 -18.59 -37.11
CA LEU A 183 -34.34 -19.26 -37.97
C LEU A 183 -34.55 -18.97 -39.46
N SER A 184 -35.65 -18.30 -39.83
CA SER A 184 -36.09 -18.09 -41.22
C SER A 184 -35.12 -17.26 -42.06
N GLY A 185 -34.33 -16.38 -41.45
CA GLY A 185 -33.37 -15.52 -42.16
C GLY A 185 -32.02 -16.17 -42.49
N ASN A 186 -31.65 -17.30 -41.87
CA ASN A 186 -30.31 -17.90 -41.97
C ASN A 186 -30.36 -19.44 -42.10
N ILE A 187 -31.28 -19.95 -42.92
CA ILE A 187 -31.56 -21.39 -43.08
C ILE A 187 -30.30 -22.20 -43.47
N ASP A 188 -29.46 -21.64 -44.35
CA ASP A 188 -28.28 -22.34 -44.87
C ASP A 188 -27.25 -22.63 -43.77
N ASP A 189 -26.98 -21.67 -42.88
CA ASP A 189 -26.02 -21.85 -41.78
C ASP A 189 -26.54 -22.81 -40.72
N TRP A 190 -27.84 -22.72 -40.38
CA TRP A 190 -28.47 -23.68 -39.47
C TRP A 190 -28.52 -25.09 -40.07
N SER A 191 -28.68 -25.23 -41.38
CA SER A 191 -28.60 -26.51 -42.07
C SER A 191 -27.20 -27.11 -41.98
N GLN A 192 -26.16 -26.27 -42.09
CA GLN A 192 -24.76 -26.68 -41.96
C GLN A 192 -24.43 -27.14 -40.53
N ILE A 193 -24.87 -26.38 -39.52
CA ILE A 193 -24.66 -26.73 -38.10
C ILE A 193 -25.38 -28.04 -37.76
N ASN A 194 -26.66 -28.18 -38.15
CA ASN A 194 -27.44 -29.39 -37.89
C ASN A 194 -26.87 -30.62 -38.60
N ARG A 195 -26.36 -30.46 -39.83
CA ARG A 195 -25.68 -31.54 -40.55
C ARG A 195 -24.37 -31.93 -39.87
N ALA A 196 -23.55 -30.97 -39.45
CA ALA A 196 -22.32 -31.25 -38.72
C ALA A 196 -22.57 -31.95 -37.38
N ARG A 197 -23.68 -31.63 -36.70
CA ARG A 197 -24.15 -32.34 -35.49
C ARG A 197 -24.55 -33.78 -35.80
N ALA A 198 -25.37 -34.01 -36.83
CA ALA A 198 -25.81 -35.35 -37.22
C ALA A 198 -24.64 -36.25 -37.64
N GLU A 199 -23.58 -35.66 -38.22
CA GLU A 199 -22.35 -36.36 -38.60
C GLU A 199 -21.35 -36.52 -37.43
N GLY A 200 -21.67 -36.06 -36.21
CA GLY A 200 -20.81 -36.14 -35.04
C GLY A 200 -19.54 -35.27 -35.12
N ARG A 201 -19.49 -34.33 -36.07
CA ARG A 201 -18.34 -33.45 -36.31
C ARG A 201 -18.39 -32.17 -35.47
N LEU A 202 -19.58 -31.73 -35.05
CA LEU A 202 -19.77 -30.50 -34.28
C LEU A 202 -19.06 -30.60 -32.92
N PHE A 203 -18.20 -29.62 -32.63
CA PHE A 203 -17.37 -29.51 -31.41
C PHE A 203 -16.31 -30.61 -31.23
N SER A 204 -16.10 -31.48 -32.21
CA SER A 204 -15.14 -32.59 -32.11
C SER A 204 -13.66 -32.13 -32.02
N ASN A 205 -13.35 -30.97 -32.61
CA ASN A 205 -11.99 -30.42 -32.70
C ASN A 205 -11.83 -29.12 -31.91
N LEU A 206 -11.89 -29.21 -30.59
CA LEU A 206 -11.64 -28.07 -29.71
C LEU A 206 -10.17 -27.63 -29.76
N LYS A 207 -9.96 -26.31 -29.92
CA LYS A 207 -8.68 -25.65 -29.66
C LYS A 207 -8.55 -25.42 -28.16
N TRP A 208 -7.62 -26.10 -27.51
CA TRP A 208 -7.39 -25.92 -26.08
C TRP A 208 -6.81 -24.53 -25.79
N PRO A 209 -7.28 -23.81 -24.75
CA PRO A 209 -6.83 -22.46 -24.42
C PRO A 209 -5.42 -22.46 -23.79
N ASN A 210 -4.40 -22.66 -24.62
CA ASN A 210 -3.00 -22.66 -24.20
C ASN A 210 -2.40 -21.25 -24.10
N GLU A 211 -3.05 -20.24 -24.69
CA GLU A 211 -2.64 -18.85 -24.58
C GLU A 211 -2.91 -18.30 -23.17
N PRO A 212 -1.92 -17.67 -22.49
CA PRO A 212 -2.07 -17.17 -21.12
C PRO A 212 -3.26 -16.24 -20.93
N GLY A 213 -3.47 -15.28 -21.84
CA GLY A 213 -4.57 -14.31 -21.76
C GLY A 213 -5.95 -14.97 -21.88
N LEU A 214 -6.09 -15.98 -22.72
CA LEU A 214 -7.34 -16.73 -22.85
C LEU A 214 -7.59 -17.60 -21.60
N LYS A 215 -6.56 -18.22 -21.05
CA LYS A 215 -6.65 -19.00 -19.81
C LYS A 215 -7.06 -18.13 -18.61
N ASP A 216 -6.51 -16.93 -18.50
CA ASP A 216 -6.87 -15.98 -17.44
C ASP A 216 -8.31 -15.48 -17.61
N MET A 217 -8.76 -15.24 -18.83
CA MET A 217 -10.17 -14.89 -19.11
C MET A 217 -11.13 -16.03 -18.73
N ILE A 218 -10.77 -17.29 -19.00
CA ILE A 218 -11.59 -18.46 -18.62
C ILE A 218 -11.65 -18.61 -17.09
N LYS A 219 -10.52 -18.49 -16.40
CA LYS A 219 -10.48 -18.47 -14.93
C LYS A 219 -11.35 -17.36 -14.37
N ARG A 220 -11.26 -16.17 -14.96
CA ARG A 220 -12.02 -15.00 -14.55
C ARG A 220 -13.52 -15.17 -14.79
N LEU A 221 -13.94 -15.68 -15.95
CA LEU A 221 -15.33 -16.00 -16.23
C LEU A 221 -15.87 -17.05 -15.25
N HIS A 222 -15.11 -18.12 -15.02
CA HIS A 222 -15.48 -19.13 -14.02
C HIS A 222 -15.68 -18.48 -12.64
N SER A 223 -14.76 -17.62 -12.21
CA SER A 223 -14.89 -16.89 -10.94
C SER A 223 -16.12 -15.97 -10.93
N LEU A 224 -16.34 -15.17 -11.98
CA LEU A 224 -17.52 -14.30 -12.10
C LEU A 224 -18.84 -15.07 -11.98
N LEU A 225 -18.88 -16.29 -12.50
CA LEU A 225 -20.05 -17.18 -12.48
C LEU A 225 -20.13 -18.11 -11.25
N THR A 226 -19.18 -18.04 -10.31
CA THR A 226 -19.16 -18.90 -9.10
C THR A 226 -18.94 -18.15 -7.80
N ILE A 227 -18.51 -16.89 -7.89
CA ILE A 227 -18.23 -16.03 -6.75
C ILE A 227 -19.51 -15.76 -5.96
N LYS A 228 -19.42 -15.97 -4.64
CA LYS A 228 -20.53 -15.78 -3.70
C LYS A 228 -20.53 -14.37 -3.13
N GLU A 229 -21.63 -14.00 -2.49
CA GLU A 229 -21.85 -12.68 -1.88
C GLU A 229 -20.80 -12.34 -0.81
N SER A 230 -20.23 -13.36 -0.14
CA SER A 230 -19.17 -13.18 0.85
C SER A 230 -17.89 -12.54 0.29
N ALA A 231 -17.70 -12.53 -1.02
CA ALA A 231 -16.58 -11.84 -1.67
C ALA A 231 -16.76 -10.31 -1.74
N ALA A 232 -17.97 -9.79 -1.55
CA ALA A 232 -18.21 -8.34 -1.50
C ALA A 232 -17.57 -7.70 -0.25
N ASN A 233 -17.29 -8.49 0.79
CA ASN A 233 -16.65 -8.04 2.03
C ASN A 233 -15.12 -8.17 2.01
N VAL A 234 -14.51 -8.35 0.84
CA VAL A 234 -13.05 -8.45 0.68
C VAL A 234 -12.43 -7.04 0.57
N PRO A 235 -11.29 -6.77 1.25
CA PRO A 235 -10.55 -7.68 2.14
C PRO A 235 -11.20 -7.85 3.51
N LYS A 236 -11.11 -9.06 4.07
CA LYS A 236 -11.66 -9.37 5.39
C LYS A 236 -10.84 -8.80 6.54
N ASN A 237 -9.52 -8.70 6.34
CA ASN A 237 -8.62 -8.15 7.35
C ASN A 237 -8.94 -6.66 7.58
N LEU A 238 -9.12 -6.30 8.85
CA LEU A 238 -9.55 -4.95 9.23
C LEU A 238 -8.51 -3.89 8.88
N GLU A 239 -7.22 -4.22 8.99
CA GLU A 239 -6.14 -3.29 8.68
C GLU A 239 -6.01 -3.05 7.17
N ALA A 240 -6.12 -4.11 6.35
CA ALA A 240 -6.19 -3.97 4.88
C ALA A 240 -7.39 -3.11 4.46
N SER A 241 -8.57 -3.38 5.03
CA SER A 241 -9.79 -2.63 4.74
C SER A 241 -9.64 -1.15 5.11
N ARG A 242 -9.13 -0.85 6.32
CA ARG A 242 -8.84 0.51 6.79
C ARG A 242 -7.86 1.24 5.87
N ARG A 243 -6.77 0.58 5.46
CA ARG A 243 -5.75 1.15 4.57
C ARG A 243 -6.32 1.52 3.21
N LEU A 244 -7.02 0.58 2.56
CA LEU A 244 -7.68 0.83 1.29
C LEU A 244 -8.76 1.90 1.39
N GLN A 245 -9.57 1.90 2.46
CA GLN A 245 -10.59 2.90 2.70
C GLN A 245 -9.98 4.30 2.89
N PHE A 246 -8.89 4.41 3.64
CA PHE A 246 -8.23 5.69 3.81
C PHE A 246 -7.62 6.18 2.49
N PHE A 247 -6.90 5.30 1.79
CA PHE A 247 -6.29 5.64 0.51
C PHE A 247 -7.33 6.14 -0.48
N THR A 248 -8.41 5.39 -0.72
CA THR A 248 -9.46 5.79 -1.67
C THR A 248 -10.14 7.10 -1.27
N ASN A 249 -10.49 7.29 0.01
CA ASN A 249 -11.07 8.55 0.48
C ASN A 249 -10.11 9.73 0.33
N SER A 250 -8.81 9.51 0.57
CA SER A 250 -7.79 10.56 0.46
C SER A 250 -7.61 11.07 -0.97
N LEU A 251 -7.92 10.24 -1.99
CA LEU A 251 -7.85 10.65 -3.39
C LEU A 251 -8.89 11.73 -3.75
N PHE A 252 -9.97 11.86 -2.97
CA PHE A 252 -10.98 12.91 -3.13
C PHE A 252 -10.62 14.21 -2.39
N MET A 253 -9.54 14.21 -1.61
CA MET A 253 -9.07 15.40 -0.93
C MET A 253 -8.32 16.33 -1.88
N GLN A 254 -8.30 17.62 -1.57
CA GLN A 254 -7.51 18.59 -2.33
C GLN A 254 -6.01 18.27 -2.18
N MET A 255 -5.38 17.96 -3.30
CA MET A 255 -3.94 17.71 -3.42
C MET A 255 -3.38 18.50 -4.59
N PRO A 256 -2.14 19.03 -4.50
CA PRO A 256 -1.48 19.64 -5.64
C PRO A 256 -1.19 18.58 -6.71
N LEU A 257 -1.14 19.02 -7.97
CA LEU A 257 -0.73 18.16 -9.08
C LEU A 257 0.72 17.73 -8.89
N ALA A 258 0.95 16.42 -8.95
CA ALA A 258 2.28 15.86 -8.88
C ALA A 258 3.06 16.12 -10.18
N ARG A 259 4.34 16.46 -10.04
CA ARG A 259 5.29 16.44 -11.16
C ARG A 259 5.75 15.02 -11.47
N PRO A 260 6.22 14.76 -12.70
CA PRO A 260 6.94 13.52 -13.02
C PRO A 260 8.08 13.27 -12.04
N VAL A 261 8.43 12.00 -11.80
CA VAL A 261 9.49 11.62 -10.85
C VAL A 261 10.82 12.26 -11.20
N SER A 262 11.11 12.44 -12.49
CA SER A 262 12.32 13.13 -12.97
C SER A 262 12.41 14.60 -12.53
N GLU A 263 11.28 15.27 -12.31
CA GLU A 263 11.18 16.70 -12.00
C GLU A 263 10.81 17.02 -10.55
N MET A 264 10.34 16.02 -9.78
CA MET A 264 9.96 16.24 -8.38
C MET A 264 11.16 16.65 -7.51
N LEU A 265 10.86 17.29 -6.37
CA LEU A 265 11.86 17.54 -5.33
C LEU A 265 12.44 16.22 -4.80
N SER A 266 13.75 16.20 -4.62
CA SER A 266 14.41 15.09 -3.94
C SER A 266 14.27 15.24 -2.43
N PHE A 267 14.28 14.15 -1.67
CA PHE A 267 14.13 14.19 -0.23
C PHE A 267 14.90 13.05 0.46
N SER A 268 15.11 13.21 1.75
CA SER A 268 15.58 12.12 2.61
C SER A 268 14.59 11.83 3.71
N VAL A 269 14.49 10.57 4.12
CA VAL A 269 13.91 10.22 5.42
C VAL A 269 15.03 10.15 6.45
N PHE A 270 14.75 10.62 7.66
CA PHE A 270 15.71 10.72 8.73
C PHE A 270 15.14 10.20 10.04
N THR A 271 15.69 9.08 10.53
CA THR A 271 15.16 8.37 11.70
C THR A 271 16.23 8.19 12.77
N PRO A 272 16.05 8.76 13.99
CA PRO A 272 16.91 8.45 15.11
C PRO A 272 16.60 7.07 15.69
N TYR A 273 17.66 6.29 15.89
CA TYR A 273 17.67 4.98 16.52
C TYR A 273 18.71 4.96 17.64
N TYR A 274 18.41 4.32 18.77
CA TYR A 274 19.42 4.15 19.82
C TYR A 274 19.67 2.68 20.11
N SER A 275 18.72 2.00 20.75
CA SER A 275 18.88 0.63 21.23
C SER A 275 17.57 -0.15 21.26
N GLU A 276 16.56 0.33 20.55
CA GLU A 276 15.29 -0.36 20.37
C GLU A 276 15.53 -1.70 19.65
N THR A 277 14.59 -2.64 19.76
CA THR A 277 14.71 -3.94 19.08
C THR A 277 14.81 -3.73 17.56
N VAL A 278 15.85 -4.30 16.95
CA VAL A 278 16.05 -4.21 15.49
C VAL A 278 15.16 -5.21 14.77
N LEU A 279 15.40 -6.50 15.05
CA LEU A 279 14.53 -7.64 14.72
C LEU A 279 14.36 -8.46 15.99
N TYR A 280 13.19 -9.05 16.21
CA TYR A 280 13.04 -10.05 17.26
C TYR A 280 13.94 -11.26 16.99
N SER A 281 14.64 -11.70 18.01
CA SER A 281 15.33 -12.99 18.05
C SER A 281 14.36 -14.12 18.39
N ILE A 282 14.70 -15.36 18.02
CA ILE A 282 13.90 -16.53 18.41
C ILE A 282 13.79 -16.65 19.94
N ALA A 283 14.87 -16.33 20.65
CA ALA A 283 14.88 -16.34 22.11
C ALA A 283 13.84 -15.37 22.70
N GLU A 284 13.73 -14.15 22.15
CA GLU A 284 12.70 -13.20 22.57
C GLU A 284 11.30 -13.68 22.22
N LEU A 285 11.11 -14.23 21.01
CA LEU A 285 9.80 -14.75 20.57
C LEU A 285 9.29 -15.90 21.43
N GLN A 286 10.19 -16.74 21.94
CA GLN A 286 9.88 -17.89 22.79
C GLN A 286 9.87 -17.54 24.29
N LYS A 287 10.39 -16.36 24.66
CA LYS A 287 10.44 -15.93 26.06
C LYS A 287 9.03 -15.80 26.62
N LYS A 288 8.74 -16.60 27.65
CA LYS A 288 7.46 -16.57 28.35
C LYS A 288 7.44 -15.44 29.38
N ASN A 289 6.31 -14.74 29.46
CA ASN A 289 6.02 -13.80 30.54
C ASN A 289 5.64 -14.54 31.84
N GLU A 290 5.26 -13.79 32.88
CA GLU A 290 4.83 -14.33 34.19
C GLU A 290 3.63 -15.30 34.07
N ASP A 291 2.77 -15.10 33.08
CA ASP A 291 1.60 -15.94 32.79
C ASP A 291 1.93 -17.15 31.88
N GLY A 292 3.19 -17.35 31.52
CA GLY A 292 3.61 -18.45 30.65
C GLY A 292 3.35 -18.23 29.16
N ILE A 293 2.93 -17.02 28.76
CA ILE A 293 2.62 -16.63 27.38
C ILE A 293 3.88 -16.11 26.69
N SER A 294 4.22 -16.68 25.53
CA SER A 294 5.32 -16.18 24.70
C SER A 294 4.86 -15.08 23.74
N THR A 295 5.78 -14.22 23.29
CA THR A 295 5.47 -13.18 22.30
C THR A 295 4.95 -13.78 21.00
N LEU A 296 5.53 -14.91 20.54
CA LEU A 296 5.04 -15.59 19.34
C LEU A 296 3.60 -16.06 19.51
N PHE A 297 3.28 -16.74 20.62
CA PHE A 297 1.93 -17.20 20.89
C PHE A 297 0.94 -16.04 20.95
N TYR A 298 1.34 -14.93 21.58
CA TYR A 298 0.51 -13.72 21.64
C TYR A 298 0.21 -13.18 20.23
N LEU A 299 1.23 -13.01 19.38
CA LEU A 299 1.07 -12.52 18.00
C LEU A 299 0.16 -13.42 17.15
N GLN A 300 0.32 -14.75 17.27
CA GLN A 300 -0.53 -15.73 16.58
C GLN A 300 -2.01 -15.61 17.01
N LYS A 301 -2.28 -15.25 18.27
CA LYS A 301 -3.65 -15.11 18.78
C LYS A 301 -4.32 -13.79 18.42
N ILE A 302 -3.56 -12.70 18.35
CA ILE A 302 -4.12 -11.39 17.98
C ILE A 302 -4.21 -11.18 16.46
N TYR A 303 -3.39 -11.88 15.66
CA TYR A 303 -3.38 -11.81 14.20
C TYR A 303 -3.58 -13.20 13.54
N PRO A 304 -4.70 -13.90 13.80
CA PRO A 304 -4.89 -15.28 13.35
C PRO A 304 -5.02 -15.41 11.82
N ASP A 305 -5.66 -14.44 11.17
CA ASP A 305 -5.80 -14.35 9.73
C ASP A 305 -4.45 -14.05 9.05
N GLU A 306 -3.68 -13.12 9.60
CA GLU A 306 -2.35 -12.78 9.07
C GLU A 306 -1.34 -13.91 9.28
N TRP A 307 -1.44 -14.66 10.38
CA TRP A 307 -0.62 -15.85 10.61
C TRP A 307 -0.88 -16.94 9.57
N LYS A 308 -2.15 -17.19 9.25
CA LYS A 308 -2.55 -18.11 8.19
C LYS A 308 -2.01 -17.69 6.82
N ASN A 309 -2.11 -16.40 6.49
CA ASN A 309 -1.58 -15.86 5.24
C ASN A 309 -0.04 -15.96 5.17
N PHE A 310 0.64 -15.77 6.29
CA PHE A 310 2.09 -15.97 6.43
C PHE A 310 2.50 -17.41 6.16
N LEU A 311 1.89 -18.39 6.84
CA LEU A 311 2.19 -19.81 6.62
C LEU A 311 1.98 -20.19 5.15
N THR A 312 0.88 -19.72 4.55
CA THR A 312 0.62 -19.91 3.11
C THR A 312 1.73 -19.31 2.24
N ARG A 313 2.27 -18.12 2.59
CA ARG A 313 3.31 -17.44 1.82
C ARG A 313 4.64 -18.21 1.82
N ILE A 314 4.99 -18.82 2.95
CA ILE A 314 6.21 -19.64 3.09
C ILE A 314 5.98 -21.12 2.74
N ASN A 315 4.84 -21.47 2.13
CA ASN A 315 4.45 -22.84 1.75
C ASN A 315 4.42 -23.83 2.92
N ARG A 316 3.83 -23.43 4.04
CA ARG A 316 3.61 -24.27 5.23
C ARG A 316 2.13 -24.50 5.47
N ASP A 317 1.80 -25.68 6.00
CA ASP A 317 0.43 -26.02 6.40
C ASP A 317 0.03 -25.26 7.66
N GLU A 318 -1.25 -24.90 7.78
CA GLU A 318 -1.79 -24.19 8.95
C GLU A 318 -1.69 -25.00 10.25
N ASN A 319 -1.63 -26.33 10.14
CA ASN A 319 -1.50 -27.26 11.26
C ASN A 319 -0.03 -27.67 11.51
N ALA A 320 0.93 -27.10 10.76
CA ALA A 320 2.34 -27.37 10.99
C ALA A 320 2.73 -26.93 12.40
N ALA A 321 3.49 -27.79 13.10
CA ALA A 321 4.00 -27.44 14.42
C ALA A 321 5.03 -26.32 14.32
N ASP A 322 5.09 -25.41 15.30
CA ASP A 322 6.10 -24.33 15.34
C ASP A 322 7.53 -24.86 15.19
N THR A 323 7.80 -26.10 15.62
CA THR A 323 9.10 -26.79 15.46
C THR A 323 9.54 -26.91 14.00
N GLU A 324 8.60 -26.98 13.06
CA GLU A 324 8.92 -27.03 11.63
C GLU A 324 9.41 -25.67 11.11
N LEU A 325 8.94 -24.55 11.68
CA LEU A 325 9.40 -23.21 11.33
C LEU A 325 10.83 -22.94 11.81
N PHE A 326 11.28 -23.65 12.85
CA PHE A 326 12.65 -23.56 13.38
C PHE A 326 13.63 -24.51 12.67
N SER A 327 13.19 -25.27 11.65
CA SER A 327 14.04 -26.25 10.96
C SER A 327 14.90 -25.65 9.84
N SER A 328 14.45 -24.53 9.25
CA SER A 328 15.09 -23.88 8.10
C SER A 328 15.57 -22.48 8.50
N ALA A 329 16.81 -22.13 8.14
CA ALA A 329 17.36 -20.79 8.41
C ALA A 329 16.55 -19.68 7.70
N ASN A 330 15.99 -19.98 6.52
CA ASN A 330 15.13 -19.06 5.79
C ASN A 330 13.81 -18.84 6.52
N ASP A 331 13.18 -19.91 6.99
CA ASP A 331 11.89 -19.87 7.67
C ASP A 331 12.02 -19.16 9.03
N ILE A 332 13.14 -19.37 9.73
CA ILE A 332 13.51 -18.63 10.93
C ILE A 332 13.57 -17.13 10.63
N LEU A 333 14.25 -16.73 9.55
CA LEU A 333 14.36 -15.32 9.19
C LEU A 333 12.99 -14.72 8.81
N GLU A 334 12.20 -15.42 8.00
CA GLU A 334 10.84 -14.99 7.63
C GLU A 334 9.93 -14.85 8.85
N LEU A 335 10.02 -15.77 9.82
CA LEU A 335 9.29 -15.69 11.09
C LEU A 335 9.74 -14.49 11.93
N ARG A 336 11.05 -14.26 12.05
CA ARG A 336 11.60 -13.10 12.76
C ARG A 336 11.13 -11.79 12.13
N LEU A 337 11.14 -11.69 10.80
CA LEU A 337 10.64 -10.53 10.07
C LEU A 337 9.13 -10.34 10.26
N TRP A 338 8.34 -11.40 10.08
CA TRP A 338 6.88 -11.37 10.26
C TRP A 338 6.49 -10.85 11.65
N ALA A 339 7.16 -11.33 12.70
CA ALA A 339 6.93 -10.87 14.06
C ALA A 339 7.40 -9.42 14.27
N SER A 340 8.58 -9.07 13.73
CA SER A 340 9.16 -7.72 13.87
C SER A 340 8.28 -6.65 13.22
N TYR A 341 7.67 -6.97 12.07
CA TYR A 341 6.74 -6.10 11.36
C TYR A 341 5.41 -5.84 12.10
N ARG A 342 5.10 -6.64 13.13
CA ARG A 342 3.95 -6.45 14.02
C ARG A 342 4.32 -5.84 15.37
N GLY A 343 5.61 -5.66 15.63
CA GLY A 343 6.14 -4.97 16.80
C GLY A 343 6.48 -3.50 16.53
N GLN A 344 7.05 -2.84 17.54
CA GLN A 344 7.70 -1.53 17.43
C GLN A 344 9.21 -1.77 17.23
N THR A 345 9.61 -2.16 16.01
CA THR A 345 11.00 -2.54 15.69
C THR A 345 11.57 -1.66 14.58
N LEU A 346 12.91 -1.53 14.53
CA LEU A 346 13.58 -0.84 13.42
C LEU A 346 13.28 -1.49 12.07
N ALA A 347 13.15 -2.82 12.01
CA ALA A 347 12.80 -3.53 10.78
C ALA A 347 11.46 -3.04 10.20
N ARG A 348 10.45 -2.82 11.05
CA ARG A 348 9.14 -2.30 10.62
C ARG A 348 9.26 -0.90 10.04
N THR A 349 9.89 0.02 10.76
CA THR A 349 10.11 1.39 10.29
C THR A 349 10.92 1.42 9.00
N VAL A 350 11.95 0.59 8.90
CA VAL A 350 12.75 0.50 7.67
C VAL A 350 11.93 0.02 6.49
N ARG A 351 11.16 -1.06 6.64
CA ARG A 351 10.26 -1.54 5.58
C ARG A 351 9.29 -0.42 5.13
N GLY A 352 8.61 0.21 6.08
CA GLY A 352 7.64 1.26 5.79
C GLY A 352 8.25 2.42 5.03
N MET A 353 9.38 2.96 5.48
CA MET A 353 10.01 4.11 4.81
C MET A 353 10.62 3.75 3.45
N MET A 354 11.02 2.49 3.26
CA MET A 354 11.53 2.02 1.97
C MET A 354 10.44 1.88 0.90
N TYR A 355 9.16 1.92 1.28
CA TYR A 355 8.06 2.03 0.30
C TYR A 355 8.11 3.32 -0.51
N TYR A 356 8.70 4.41 -0.01
CA TYR A 356 8.94 5.59 -0.85
C TYR A 356 9.81 5.26 -2.06
N ARG A 357 10.89 4.47 -1.87
CA ARG A 357 11.72 4.04 -2.98
C ARG A 357 10.93 3.18 -3.96
N LYS A 358 10.21 2.17 -3.46
CA LYS A 358 9.39 1.26 -4.28
C LYS A 358 8.34 2.04 -5.10
N ALA A 359 7.64 2.98 -4.46
CA ALA A 359 6.65 3.85 -5.09
C ALA A 359 7.25 4.72 -6.20
N LEU A 360 8.42 5.34 -5.97
CA LEU A 360 9.10 6.16 -6.98
C LEU A 360 9.57 5.32 -8.17
N MET A 361 10.03 4.09 -7.94
CA MET A 361 10.41 3.20 -9.03
C MET A 361 9.20 2.81 -9.89
N LEU A 362 8.07 2.45 -9.27
CA LEU A 362 6.84 2.17 -9.98
C LEU A 362 6.37 3.38 -10.80
N GLN A 363 6.30 4.56 -10.16
CA GLN A 363 5.88 5.80 -10.81
C GLN A 363 6.78 6.17 -12.00
N SER A 364 8.10 6.10 -11.83
CA SER A 364 9.06 6.38 -12.90
C SER A 364 8.94 5.38 -14.05
N TYR A 365 8.70 4.10 -13.75
CA TYR A 365 8.53 3.06 -14.76
C TYR A 365 7.28 3.31 -15.59
N LEU A 366 6.14 3.59 -14.94
CA LEU A 366 4.86 3.84 -15.60
C LEU A 366 4.86 5.15 -16.39
N GLU A 367 5.45 6.23 -15.87
CA GLU A 367 5.57 7.51 -16.59
C GLU A 367 6.29 7.35 -17.93
N ARG A 368 7.33 6.51 -17.99
CA ARG A 368 8.05 6.23 -19.23
C ARG A 368 7.23 5.41 -20.22
N MET A 369 6.52 4.38 -19.75
CA MET A 369 5.65 3.55 -20.60
C MET A 369 4.59 4.37 -21.32
N HIS A 370 4.29 5.58 -20.82
CA HIS A 370 3.33 6.51 -21.40
C HIS A 370 3.95 7.61 -22.28
N SER A 371 5.28 7.78 -22.27
CA SER A 371 5.99 8.76 -23.12
C SER A 371 6.42 8.21 -24.49
N GLU A 372 6.45 6.88 -24.66
CA GLU A 372 6.68 6.21 -25.95
C GLU A 372 5.30 5.99 -26.65
N ASP A 373 5.21 6.25 -27.97
CA ASP A 373 3.97 6.41 -28.78
C ASP A 373 2.73 5.59 -28.34
N LEU A 374 1.54 6.21 -28.43
CA LEU A 374 0.22 5.66 -28.06
C LEU A 374 -0.11 4.28 -28.67
N GLU A 375 0.44 3.95 -29.84
CA GLU A 375 0.28 2.64 -30.48
C GLU A 375 1.17 1.56 -29.84
N SER A 376 2.35 1.93 -29.32
CA SER A 376 3.26 1.04 -28.58
C SER A 376 2.88 0.84 -27.11
N ALA A 377 2.05 1.74 -26.56
CA ALA A 377 1.59 1.67 -25.17
C ALA A 377 0.72 0.43 -24.88
N PHE A 378 -0.04 -0.07 -25.86
CA PHE A 378 -0.82 -1.31 -25.71
C PHE A 378 0.06 -2.56 -25.70
N ASP A 379 1.09 -2.63 -26.55
CA ASP A 379 2.05 -3.75 -26.59
C ASP A 379 2.94 -3.77 -25.34
N MET A 380 3.35 -2.59 -24.84
CA MET A 380 4.26 -2.45 -23.69
C MET A 380 3.56 -2.56 -22.33
N ALA A 381 2.28 -2.18 -22.21
CA ALA A 381 1.53 -2.35 -20.96
C ALA A 381 1.15 -3.82 -20.68
N GLY A 382 1.14 -4.69 -21.70
CA GLY A 382 1.07 -6.15 -21.54
C GLY A 382 2.27 -6.73 -20.77
N LEU A 383 3.44 -6.10 -20.92
CA LEU A 383 4.70 -6.42 -20.25
C LEU A 383 4.86 -5.74 -18.87
N ALA A 384 3.93 -4.88 -18.44
CA ALA A 384 4.05 -4.16 -17.16
C ALA A 384 4.01 -5.06 -15.89
N ASP A 385 3.80 -6.37 -16.03
CA ASP A 385 3.98 -7.34 -14.94
C ASP A 385 5.45 -7.72 -14.68
N THR A 386 6.38 -7.37 -15.58
CA THR A 386 7.81 -7.64 -15.37
C THR A 386 8.46 -6.52 -14.56
N HIS A 387 8.56 -6.75 -13.26
CA HIS A 387 9.63 -6.30 -12.39
C HIS A 387 10.18 -4.89 -12.65
N PHE A 388 9.37 -3.85 -12.44
CA PHE A 388 9.89 -2.46 -12.38
C PHE A 388 11.07 -2.34 -11.39
N GLU A 389 11.13 -3.24 -10.39
CA GLU A 389 12.23 -3.43 -9.46
C GLU A 389 13.60 -3.74 -10.10
N TYR A 390 13.59 -4.31 -11.30
CA TYR A 390 14.79 -4.62 -12.08
C TYR A 390 15.09 -3.60 -13.18
N SER A 391 14.21 -2.60 -13.43
CA SER A 391 14.51 -1.53 -14.39
C SER A 391 15.66 -0.66 -13.88
N PRO A 392 16.83 -0.64 -14.56
CA PRO A 392 17.97 0.17 -14.13
C PRO A 392 17.63 1.66 -14.09
N GLU A 393 16.81 2.14 -15.02
CA GLU A 393 16.40 3.54 -15.12
C GLU A 393 15.48 3.93 -13.98
N ALA A 394 14.44 3.13 -13.67
CA ALA A 394 13.53 3.39 -12.57
C ALA A 394 14.26 3.39 -11.22
N ARG A 395 15.20 2.45 -11.04
CA ARG A 395 16.10 2.40 -9.87
C ARG A 395 16.96 3.65 -9.77
N ALA A 396 17.60 4.05 -10.86
CA ALA A 396 18.45 5.25 -10.89
C ALA A 396 17.64 6.52 -10.58
N GLN A 397 16.44 6.67 -11.13
CA GLN A 397 15.55 7.79 -10.82
C GLN A 397 15.17 7.81 -9.34
N ALA A 398 14.75 6.67 -8.78
CA ALA A 398 14.43 6.59 -7.36
C ALA A 398 15.65 6.92 -6.47
N ASP A 399 16.84 6.43 -6.81
CA ASP A 399 18.07 6.68 -6.06
C ASP A 399 18.57 8.14 -6.16
N LEU A 400 18.23 8.85 -7.24
CA LEU A 400 18.47 10.29 -7.36
C LEU A 400 17.51 11.12 -6.49
N LYS A 401 16.30 10.61 -6.25
CA LYS A 401 15.22 11.35 -5.58
C LYS A 401 15.08 11.02 -4.10
N PHE A 402 15.47 9.84 -3.67
CA PHE A 402 15.24 9.34 -2.31
C PHE A 402 16.50 8.76 -1.66
N THR A 403 16.70 9.07 -0.40
CA THR A 403 17.71 8.41 0.45
C THR A 403 17.15 8.25 1.85
N TYR A 404 17.43 7.14 2.51
CA TYR A 404 17.01 6.92 3.89
C TYR A 404 18.21 6.85 4.83
N VAL A 405 18.28 7.74 5.81
CA VAL A 405 19.33 7.77 6.82
C VAL A 405 18.75 7.40 8.18
N VAL A 406 19.16 6.26 8.71
CA VAL A 406 18.95 5.90 10.11
C VAL A 406 20.20 6.28 10.89
N THR A 407 20.04 6.98 12.00
CA THR A 407 21.16 7.38 12.85
C THR A 407 21.19 6.54 14.11
N CYS A 408 22.17 5.64 14.20
CA CYS A 408 22.43 4.74 15.31
C CYS A 408 23.77 5.13 15.96
N GLN A 409 23.76 5.99 16.98
CA GLN A 409 25.00 6.52 17.58
C GLN A 409 25.97 5.42 18.01
N ILE A 410 25.45 4.29 18.50
CA ILE A 410 26.22 3.20 19.10
C ILE A 410 26.56 2.07 18.13
N TYR A 411 26.23 2.19 16.84
CA TYR A 411 26.45 1.11 15.86
C TYR A 411 27.92 0.66 15.80
N GLY A 412 28.87 1.61 15.83
CA GLY A 412 30.30 1.30 15.82
C GLY A 412 30.73 0.45 17.03
N VAL A 413 30.18 0.75 18.21
CA VAL A 413 30.43 -0.01 19.44
C VAL A 413 29.78 -1.39 19.36
N GLN A 414 28.51 -1.47 18.97
CA GLN A 414 27.80 -2.75 18.80
C GLN A 414 28.53 -3.67 17.81
N LYS A 415 29.04 -3.11 16.71
CA LYS A 415 29.83 -3.84 15.72
C LYS A 415 31.16 -4.34 16.29
N GLY A 416 31.88 -3.48 17.01
CA GLY A 416 33.14 -3.87 17.66
C GLY A 416 32.98 -4.98 18.71
N GLU A 417 31.85 -4.99 19.40
CA GLU A 417 31.49 -5.99 20.42
C GLU A 417 30.86 -7.27 19.84
N GLY A 418 30.54 -7.31 18.53
CA GLY A 418 29.87 -8.45 17.90
C GLY A 418 28.42 -8.65 18.36
N LYS A 419 27.73 -7.56 18.70
CA LYS A 419 26.33 -7.59 19.16
C LYS A 419 25.35 -7.99 18.05
N PRO A 420 24.29 -8.76 18.36
CA PRO A 420 23.31 -9.22 17.36
C PRO A 420 22.59 -8.06 16.65
N GLU A 421 22.37 -6.94 17.33
CA GLU A 421 21.75 -5.74 16.77
C GLU A 421 22.55 -5.18 15.59
N ALA A 422 23.89 -5.23 15.65
CA ALA A 422 24.73 -4.77 14.55
C ALA A 422 24.61 -5.68 13.31
N ALA A 423 24.48 -6.99 13.52
CA ALA A 423 24.26 -7.96 12.44
C ALA A 423 22.88 -7.79 11.80
N ASP A 424 21.85 -7.56 12.62
CA ASP A 424 20.49 -7.28 12.16
C ASP A 424 20.41 -5.94 11.39
N ILE A 425 21.10 -4.89 11.83
CA ILE A 425 21.23 -3.62 11.09
C ILE A 425 21.95 -3.84 9.75
N ALA A 426 23.02 -4.64 9.73
CA ALA A 426 23.73 -4.97 8.50
C ALA A 426 22.84 -5.72 7.50
N LEU A 427 22.01 -6.66 7.98
CA LEU A 427 21.00 -7.35 7.17
C LEU A 427 19.98 -6.35 6.58
N LEU A 428 19.51 -5.38 7.37
CA LEU A 428 18.60 -4.34 6.88
C LEU A 428 19.27 -3.48 5.80
N MET A 429 20.54 -3.09 5.96
CA MET A 429 21.29 -2.38 4.93
C MET A 429 21.44 -3.19 3.65
N GLN A 430 21.69 -4.50 3.76
CA GLN A 430 21.84 -5.38 2.61
C GLN A 430 20.53 -5.53 1.82
N ARG A 431 19.40 -5.61 2.52
CA ARG A 431 18.07 -5.73 1.89
C ARG A 431 17.56 -4.42 1.29
N ASN A 432 18.11 -3.27 1.67
CA ASN A 432 17.57 -1.95 1.34
C ASN A 432 18.64 -1.01 0.77
N GLU A 433 18.68 -0.89 -0.56
CA GLU A 433 19.74 -0.18 -1.29
C GLU A 433 19.86 1.32 -0.97
N ALA A 434 18.76 1.98 -0.63
CA ALA A 434 18.75 3.40 -0.25
C ALA A 434 19.01 3.65 1.24
N LEU A 435 19.07 2.60 2.07
CA LEU A 435 19.31 2.72 3.51
C LEU A 435 20.79 3.04 3.79
N ARG A 436 21.01 4.03 4.65
CA ARG A 436 22.31 4.44 5.15
C ARG A 436 22.27 4.47 6.67
N ILE A 437 23.36 4.03 7.29
CA ILE A 437 23.50 4.08 8.75
C ILE A 437 24.54 5.14 9.11
N ALA A 438 24.12 6.13 9.89
CA ALA A 438 25.00 7.12 10.49
C ALA A 438 25.30 6.72 11.95
N TYR A 439 26.55 6.86 12.38
CA TYR A 439 26.94 6.53 13.76
C TYR A 439 28.14 7.36 14.25
N ILE A 440 28.41 7.28 15.55
CA ILE A 440 29.58 7.89 16.17
C ILE A 440 30.67 6.84 16.35
N ASP A 441 31.82 7.08 15.75
CA ASP A 441 33.02 6.27 15.90
C ASP A 441 33.96 6.94 16.91
N VAL A 442 34.41 6.19 17.90
CA VAL A 442 35.27 6.67 18.98
C VAL A 442 36.63 6.01 18.82
N VAL A 443 37.65 6.83 18.53
CA VAL A 443 39.01 6.37 18.29
C VAL A 443 39.89 6.85 19.43
N GLU A 444 40.42 5.91 20.19
CA GLU A 444 41.45 6.18 21.19
C GLU A 444 42.82 6.22 20.51
N SER A 445 43.55 7.31 20.71
CA SER A 445 44.89 7.52 20.14
C SER A 445 45.83 8.13 21.19
N VAL A 446 47.13 7.98 21.00
CA VAL A 446 48.13 8.65 21.86
C VAL A 446 48.71 9.82 21.07
N LYS A 447 48.46 11.05 21.52
CA LYS A 447 49.07 12.26 20.97
C LYS A 447 49.97 12.90 22.01
N ASN A 448 51.24 13.13 21.65
CA ASN A 448 52.26 13.72 22.53
C ASN A 448 52.39 13.00 23.89
N GLY A 449 52.28 11.66 23.89
CA GLY A 449 52.37 10.85 25.11
C GLY A 449 51.15 10.91 26.04
N LYS A 450 50.06 11.58 25.64
CA LYS A 450 48.78 11.62 26.38
C LYS A 450 47.68 10.87 25.64
N PRO A 451 46.78 10.15 26.34
CA PRO A 451 45.60 9.57 25.73
C PRO A 451 44.71 10.68 25.18
N SER A 452 44.26 10.51 23.93
CA SER A 452 43.44 11.44 23.17
C SER A 452 42.30 10.66 22.52
N THR A 453 41.08 10.93 22.96
CA THR A 453 39.86 10.38 22.37
C THR A 453 39.38 11.29 21.24
N GLU A 454 39.29 10.75 20.04
CA GLU A 454 38.74 11.45 18.88
C GLU A 454 37.38 10.87 18.52
N TYR A 455 36.46 11.76 18.10
CA TYR A 455 35.09 11.40 17.73
C TYR A 455 34.88 11.68 16.26
N TYR A 456 34.30 10.73 15.53
CA TYR A 456 33.97 10.84 14.12
C TYR A 456 32.49 10.54 13.90
N SER A 457 31.79 11.38 13.14
CA SER A 457 30.47 11.06 12.58
C SER A 457 30.70 10.33 11.26
N LYS A 458 30.26 9.08 11.16
CA LYS A 458 30.46 8.22 9.99
C LYS A 458 29.13 7.88 9.34
N LEU A 459 29.16 7.71 8.01
CA LEU A 459 28.05 7.21 7.22
C LEU A 459 28.48 5.95 6.47
N VAL A 460 27.73 4.87 6.62
CA VAL A 460 27.98 3.59 5.93
C VAL A 460 26.78 3.14 5.10
N LYS A 461 27.04 2.27 4.13
CA LYS A 461 26.04 1.49 3.39
C LYS A 461 26.54 0.06 3.18
N ALA A 462 25.65 -0.85 2.81
CA ALA A 462 26.06 -2.14 2.26
C ALA A 462 26.74 -1.96 0.89
N ASP A 463 27.83 -2.68 0.66
CA ASP A 463 28.43 -2.88 -0.67
C ASP A 463 27.75 -4.03 -1.43
N ILE A 464 28.25 -4.31 -2.64
CA ILE A 464 27.74 -5.38 -3.50
C ILE A 464 27.90 -6.79 -2.91
N HIS A 465 28.75 -6.95 -1.89
CA HIS A 465 28.99 -8.19 -1.17
C HIS A 465 28.30 -8.21 0.20
N GLY A 466 27.46 -7.22 0.50
CA GLY A 466 26.75 -7.10 1.78
C GLY A 466 27.62 -6.66 2.95
N LYS A 467 28.83 -6.13 2.70
CA LYS A 467 29.71 -5.59 3.75
C LYS A 467 29.54 -4.09 3.91
N ASP A 468 29.80 -3.60 5.12
CA ASP A 468 29.77 -2.18 5.39
C ASP A 468 30.86 -1.44 4.61
N LYS A 469 30.43 -0.50 3.79
CA LYS A 469 31.27 0.45 3.07
C LYS A 469 31.09 1.84 3.67
N GLU A 470 32.18 2.36 4.21
CA GLU A 470 32.28 3.76 4.64
C GLU A 470 32.12 4.69 3.42
N ILE A 471 31.21 5.65 3.54
CA ILE A 471 30.95 6.68 2.53
C ILE A 471 31.61 7.99 2.96
N TYR A 472 31.41 8.37 4.22
CA TYR A 472 31.95 9.59 4.80
C TYR A 472 32.44 9.34 6.22
N SER A 473 33.49 10.07 6.61
CA SER A 473 34.00 10.15 7.97
C SER A 473 34.33 11.62 8.27
N VAL A 474 33.62 12.20 9.23
CA VAL A 474 33.72 13.61 9.59
C VAL A 474 34.17 13.71 11.03
N LYS A 475 35.34 14.30 11.26
CA LYS A 475 35.85 14.53 12.61
C LYS A 475 34.99 15.56 13.34
N LEU A 476 34.53 15.21 14.54
CA LEU A 476 33.77 16.07 15.42
C LEU A 476 34.72 16.86 16.35
N PRO A 477 34.29 18.05 16.83
CA PRO A 477 35.11 18.89 17.71
C PRO A 477 35.28 18.29 19.12
N GLY A 478 34.51 17.28 19.48
CA GLY A 478 34.54 16.60 20.77
C GLY A 478 33.40 15.59 20.90
N ASN A 479 33.12 15.16 22.13
CA ASN A 479 31.99 14.27 22.41
C ASN A 479 30.67 14.96 22.02
N PRO A 480 29.88 14.40 21.07
CA PRO A 480 28.64 15.01 20.63
C PRO A 480 27.51 14.94 21.67
N LYS A 481 27.61 14.07 22.69
CA LYS A 481 26.54 13.86 23.67
C LYS A 481 26.49 15.02 24.68
N LEU A 482 25.46 15.86 24.59
CA LEU A 482 25.25 17.01 25.46
C LEU A 482 24.18 16.74 26.53
N GLY A 483 23.07 16.09 26.22
CA GLY A 483 21.99 15.74 27.15
C GLY A 483 21.20 14.50 26.73
N GLU A 484 19.92 14.67 26.40
CA GLU A 484 18.89 13.62 26.27
C GLU A 484 19.17 12.51 25.23
N GLY A 485 20.02 12.77 24.23
CA GLY A 485 20.48 11.76 23.27
C GLY A 485 19.83 11.86 21.90
N LYS A 486 18.49 11.90 21.80
CA LYS A 486 17.76 12.01 20.51
C LYS A 486 18.20 13.25 19.69
N PRO A 487 18.25 14.48 20.24
CA PRO A 487 18.66 15.63 19.45
C PRO A 487 20.13 15.55 19.02
N GLU A 488 21.03 15.00 19.85
CA GLU A 488 22.42 14.79 19.46
C GLU A 488 22.55 13.75 18.34
N ASN A 489 21.74 12.70 18.40
CA ASN A 489 21.65 11.64 17.39
C ASN A 489 21.25 12.24 16.04
N GLN A 490 20.23 13.08 16.04
CA GLN A 490 19.81 13.80 14.85
C GLN A 490 20.87 14.81 14.37
N ASN A 491 21.45 15.59 15.27
CA ASN A 491 22.34 16.70 14.90
C ASN A 491 23.67 16.25 14.29
N HIS A 492 24.27 15.15 14.75
CA HIS A 492 25.53 14.68 14.14
C HIS A 492 25.34 14.08 12.73
N ALA A 493 24.13 13.58 12.45
CA ALA A 493 23.84 12.83 11.23
C ALA A 493 23.04 13.64 10.19
N VAL A 494 22.44 14.78 10.56
CA VAL A 494 21.66 15.61 9.62
C VAL A 494 22.47 16.04 8.38
N ILE A 495 23.79 16.21 8.52
CA ILE A 495 24.72 16.52 7.43
C ILE A 495 24.79 15.43 6.34
N PHE A 496 24.35 14.21 6.63
CA PHE A 496 24.33 13.08 5.70
C PHE A 496 23.04 12.98 4.89
N THR A 497 21.99 13.70 5.29
CA THR A 497 20.75 13.79 4.50
C THR A 497 20.99 14.54 3.18
N ARG A 498 20.19 14.24 2.15
CA ARG A 498 20.33 14.72 0.76
C ARG A 498 19.00 15.17 0.16
N GLY A 499 19.06 15.89 -0.95
CA GLY A 499 17.91 16.36 -1.73
C GLY A 499 17.49 17.83 -1.51
N ASN A 500 16.20 18.15 -1.47
CA ASN A 500 15.65 19.46 -1.09
C ASN A 500 14.87 19.41 0.23
N ALA A 501 14.23 18.28 0.51
CA ALA A 501 13.43 18.09 1.73
C ALA A 501 14.00 17.01 2.66
N VAL A 502 13.60 17.02 3.92
CA VAL A 502 13.89 15.95 4.88
C VAL A 502 12.65 15.62 5.71
N GLN A 503 12.21 14.36 5.70
CA GLN A 503 11.15 13.88 6.57
C GLN A 503 11.76 13.33 7.85
N THR A 504 11.31 13.81 9.00
CA THR A 504 11.73 13.28 10.30
C THR A 504 10.78 12.17 10.72
N ILE A 505 11.31 11.00 11.06
CA ILE A 505 10.53 9.83 11.42
C ILE A 505 11.03 9.29 12.75
N ASP A 506 10.14 8.95 13.68
CA ASP A 506 10.48 8.28 14.93
C ASP A 506 10.65 6.76 14.71
N MET A 507 11.42 6.09 15.57
CA MET A 507 11.72 4.65 15.48
C MET A 507 10.53 3.71 15.58
N ASN A 508 9.39 4.18 16.06
CA ASN A 508 8.17 3.40 16.17
C ASN A 508 7.11 3.81 15.13
N GLN A 509 7.48 4.60 14.12
CA GLN A 509 6.60 4.92 13.01
C GLN A 509 6.74 3.91 11.87
N ASP A 510 5.68 3.79 11.09
CA ASP A 510 5.56 2.90 9.94
C ASP A 510 4.97 3.68 8.77
N ASN A 511 5.15 3.22 7.54
CA ASN A 511 4.51 3.82 6.38
C ASN A 511 3.95 2.73 5.47
N TYR A 512 2.97 3.10 4.66
CA TYR A 512 2.23 2.17 3.82
C TYR A 512 2.54 2.44 2.35
N PHE A 513 2.56 1.40 1.52
CA PHE A 513 2.92 1.54 0.11
C PHE A 513 2.00 2.53 -0.63
N GLU A 514 0.70 2.43 -0.43
CA GLU A 514 -0.31 3.30 -1.02
C GLU A 514 -0.21 4.76 -0.55
N GLU A 515 0.32 5.00 0.66
CA GLU A 515 0.59 6.34 1.17
C GLU A 515 1.87 6.92 0.58
N ALA A 516 2.89 6.08 0.38
CA ALA A 516 4.16 6.47 -0.21
C ALA A 516 4.01 7.05 -1.63
N LEU A 517 3.00 6.61 -2.39
CA LEU A 517 2.67 7.13 -3.72
C LEU A 517 2.35 8.64 -3.72
N LYS A 518 1.90 9.19 -2.59
CA LYS A 518 1.46 10.59 -2.46
C LYS A 518 2.57 11.55 -2.03
N MET A 519 3.78 11.06 -1.75
CA MET A 519 4.90 11.93 -1.30
C MET A 519 5.24 13.02 -2.31
N ARG A 520 5.19 12.72 -3.61
CA ARG A 520 5.41 13.73 -4.66
C ARG A 520 4.38 14.85 -4.65
N ASN A 521 3.11 14.54 -4.33
CA ASN A 521 2.07 15.55 -4.15
C ASN A 521 2.39 16.40 -2.92
N LEU A 522 2.72 15.75 -1.79
CA LEU A 522 3.09 16.46 -0.56
C LEU A 522 4.23 17.44 -0.78
N LEU A 523 5.30 17.04 -1.46
CA LEU A 523 6.45 17.92 -1.70
C LEU A 523 6.12 19.16 -2.54
N GLU A 524 5.12 19.12 -3.41
CA GLU A 524 4.69 20.30 -4.17
C GLU A 524 4.06 21.38 -3.28
N GLU A 525 3.59 21.04 -2.08
CA GLU A 525 3.03 21.98 -1.11
C GLU A 525 4.02 23.07 -0.72
N PHE A 526 5.34 22.80 -0.74
CA PHE A 526 6.38 23.82 -0.50
C PHE A 526 6.31 25.00 -1.50
N SER A 527 5.79 24.75 -2.70
CA SER A 527 5.64 25.77 -3.75
C SER A 527 4.24 26.38 -3.79
N GLN A 528 3.27 25.81 -3.07
CA GLN A 528 1.89 26.30 -3.05
C GLN A 528 1.74 27.54 -2.16
N ASN A 529 0.74 28.36 -2.49
CA ASN A 529 0.43 29.55 -1.72
C ASN A 529 -0.43 29.20 -0.49
N HIS A 530 0.20 29.19 0.68
CA HIS A 530 -0.43 28.91 1.98
C HIS A 530 -0.54 30.16 2.88
N GLY A 531 -0.52 31.35 2.28
CA GLY A 531 -0.56 32.64 2.94
C GLY A 531 0.69 33.48 2.67
N LYS A 532 1.05 34.36 3.62
CA LYS A 532 2.14 35.33 3.44
C LYS A 532 3.52 34.69 3.25
N PHE A 533 3.76 33.58 3.92
CA PHE A 533 5.07 32.91 3.96
C PHE A 533 4.98 31.53 3.32
N ARG A 534 6.04 31.14 2.60
CA ARG A 534 6.13 29.80 2.01
C ARG A 534 6.22 28.75 3.12
N PRO A 535 5.62 27.57 2.93
CA PRO A 535 5.82 26.46 3.84
C PRO A 535 7.30 26.14 3.99
N SER A 536 7.72 25.88 5.21
CA SER A 536 9.05 25.39 5.55
C SER A 536 8.95 24.04 6.28
N ILE A 537 7.77 23.72 6.84
CA ILE A 537 7.44 22.41 7.41
C ILE A 537 6.04 22.03 6.92
N LEU A 538 5.93 20.84 6.32
CA LEU A 538 4.68 20.23 5.89
C LEU A 538 4.27 19.19 6.92
N GLY A 539 3.16 19.47 7.60
CA GLY A 539 2.62 18.59 8.61
C GLY A 539 1.95 17.36 8.03
N VAL A 540 2.26 16.19 8.57
CA VAL A 540 1.62 14.92 8.18
C VAL A 540 0.89 14.34 9.37
N ARG A 541 -0.28 13.74 9.13
CA ARG A 541 -1.07 13.11 10.20
C ARG A 541 -0.53 11.72 10.55
N GLU A 542 -0.74 11.30 11.79
CA GLU A 542 -0.41 9.96 12.26
C GLU A 542 -1.65 9.07 12.39
N HIS A 543 -1.43 7.75 12.31
CA HIS A 543 -2.41 6.72 12.61
C HIS A 543 -1.85 5.76 13.67
N VAL A 544 -2.48 5.67 14.84
CA VAL A 544 -2.04 4.78 15.92
C VAL A 544 -2.48 3.34 15.65
N PHE A 545 -1.55 2.50 15.18
CA PHE A 545 -1.89 1.11 14.80
C PHE A 545 -1.97 0.14 16.00
N THR A 546 -1.62 0.58 17.22
CA THR A 546 -1.78 -0.22 18.45
C THR A 546 -3.12 0.02 19.14
N GLY A 547 -3.98 0.89 18.58
CA GLY A 547 -5.25 1.30 19.21
C GLY A 547 -6.29 0.18 19.38
N SER A 548 -6.21 -0.89 18.59
CA SER A 548 -7.16 -2.02 18.64
C SER A 548 -6.83 -3.06 19.71
N VAL A 549 -5.68 -2.95 20.39
CA VAL A 549 -5.17 -4.00 21.29
C VAL A 549 -5.92 -4.07 22.62
N SER A 550 -6.44 -2.94 23.12
CA SER A 550 -7.21 -2.89 24.37
C SER A 550 -8.13 -1.68 24.41
N SER A 551 -9.07 -1.65 25.37
CA SER A 551 -9.92 -0.47 25.59
C SER A 551 -9.13 0.78 25.95
N LEU A 552 -8.10 0.65 26.80
CA LEU A 552 -7.20 1.75 27.16
C LEU A 552 -6.42 2.26 25.93
N ALA A 553 -5.91 1.34 25.11
CA ALA A 553 -5.28 1.66 23.83
C ALA A 553 -6.24 2.45 22.92
N SER A 554 -7.51 2.02 22.87
CA SER A 554 -8.52 2.66 22.04
C SER A 554 -8.80 4.11 22.48
N PHE A 555 -8.95 4.36 23.78
CA PHE A 555 -9.16 5.73 24.29
C PHE A 555 -7.97 6.65 23.98
N MET A 556 -6.76 6.16 24.21
CA MET A 556 -5.53 6.91 23.92
C MET A 556 -5.38 7.17 22.41
N SER A 557 -5.64 6.16 21.57
CA SER A 557 -5.67 6.31 20.11
C SER A 557 -6.70 7.35 19.65
N ASN A 558 -7.88 7.40 20.28
CA ASN A 558 -8.91 8.40 19.96
C ASN A 558 -8.49 9.82 20.37
N GLN A 559 -7.86 9.97 21.53
CA GLN A 559 -7.29 11.25 21.98
C GLN A 559 -6.23 11.75 20.99
N GLU A 560 -5.28 10.88 20.60
CA GLU A 560 -4.25 11.22 19.61
C GLU A 560 -4.88 11.54 18.26
N THR A 561 -5.86 10.75 17.79
CA THR A 561 -6.57 11.00 16.53
C THR A 561 -7.20 12.39 16.50
N SER A 562 -7.83 12.82 17.60
CA SER A 562 -8.38 14.18 17.72
C SER A 562 -7.30 15.25 17.59
N PHE A 563 -6.15 15.06 18.24
CA PHE A 563 -5.05 16.01 18.18
C PHE A 563 -4.44 16.07 16.77
N VAL A 564 -4.07 14.93 16.17
CA VAL A 564 -3.38 14.85 14.87
C VAL A 564 -4.26 15.17 13.67
N THR A 565 -5.56 15.41 13.88
CA THR A 565 -6.52 15.84 12.86
C THR A 565 -7.10 17.22 13.19
N LEU A 566 -8.19 17.27 13.97
CA LEU A 566 -8.91 18.50 14.34
C LEU A 566 -7.99 19.53 15.00
N GLY A 567 -7.17 19.08 15.96
CA GLY A 567 -6.19 19.94 16.64
C GLY A 567 -5.19 20.55 15.67
N GLN A 568 -4.45 19.71 14.94
CA GLN A 568 -3.45 20.16 13.97
C GLN A 568 -4.04 21.04 12.86
N ARG A 569 -5.27 20.75 12.40
CA ARG A 569 -5.98 21.56 11.41
C ARG A 569 -6.18 22.98 11.93
N VAL A 570 -6.76 23.15 13.13
CA VAL A 570 -7.04 24.45 13.73
C VAL A 570 -5.74 25.21 14.05
N LEU A 571 -4.73 24.51 14.60
CA LEU A 571 -3.41 25.10 14.87
C LEU A 571 -2.73 25.61 13.59
N SER A 572 -2.85 24.88 12.49
CA SER A 572 -2.30 25.25 11.18
C SER A 572 -3.09 26.39 10.53
N ASN A 573 -4.42 26.30 10.55
CA ASN A 573 -5.32 27.27 9.95
C ASN A 573 -6.70 27.24 10.65
N PRO A 574 -7.20 28.35 11.21
CA PRO A 574 -6.75 29.73 11.01
C PRO A 574 -5.69 30.23 12.00
N LEU A 575 -5.36 29.48 13.07
CA LEU A 575 -4.58 30.05 14.18
C LEU A 575 -3.13 30.34 13.82
N LYS A 576 -2.55 29.62 12.85
CA LYS A 576 -1.15 29.77 12.41
C LYS A 576 -0.16 29.66 13.58
N VAL A 577 -0.41 28.74 14.51
CA VAL A 577 0.46 28.46 15.69
C VAL A 577 0.87 26.99 15.78
N ARG A 578 0.59 26.19 14.75
CA ARG A 578 1.12 24.83 14.61
C ARG A 578 2.65 24.86 14.68
N MET A 579 3.21 23.97 15.49
CA MET A 579 4.63 23.68 15.56
C MET A 579 4.93 22.25 15.10
N HIS A 580 6.19 21.86 15.13
CA HIS A 580 6.58 20.46 14.95
C HIS A 580 6.53 19.74 16.32
N TYR A 581 5.88 18.59 16.42
CA TYR A 581 5.71 17.89 17.71
C TYR A 581 6.32 16.48 17.71
N GLY A 582 7.32 16.22 16.87
CA GLY A 582 7.87 14.87 16.65
C GLY A 582 7.02 13.99 15.71
N HIS A 583 5.98 14.57 15.11
CA HIS A 583 5.18 13.97 14.05
C HIS A 583 6.01 13.73 12.77
N PRO A 584 5.50 12.99 11.77
CA PRO A 584 6.23 12.60 10.57
C PRO A 584 6.30 13.73 9.52
N ASP A 585 6.59 14.94 9.98
CA ASP A 585 6.61 16.16 9.19
C ASP A 585 7.77 16.18 8.19
N VAL A 586 7.56 16.86 7.06
CA VAL A 586 8.57 17.08 6.03
C VAL A 586 9.07 18.51 6.08
N PHE A 587 10.38 18.69 6.20
CA PHE A 587 11.04 19.98 6.32
C PHE A 587 11.67 20.41 4.99
N ASP A 588 11.61 21.70 4.67
CA ASP A 588 12.55 22.31 3.73
C ASP A 588 13.94 22.19 4.35
N ARG A 589 14.76 21.29 3.80
CA ARG A 589 16.06 20.98 4.37
C ARG A 589 17.01 22.17 4.27
N ILE A 590 16.99 22.88 3.14
CA ILE A 590 17.88 24.01 2.88
C ILE A 590 17.57 25.13 3.88
N PHE A 591 16.28 25.36 4.14
CA PHE A 591 15.85 26.31 5.15
C PHE A 591 16.40 25.96 6.54
N HIS A 592 16.18 24.71 7.00
CA HIS A 592 16.44 24.30 8.38
C HIS A 592 17.91 24.06 8.71
N ILE A 593 18.68 23.41 7.82
CA ILE A 593 20.09 23.12 8.09
C ILE A 593 20.91 24.40 8.28
N THR A 594 20.56 25.50 7.60
CA THR A 594 21.28 26.77 7.75
C THR A 594 20.70 27.67 8.85
N ARG A 595 19.64 27.25 9.57
CA ARG A 595 18.87 28.11 10.50
C ARG A 595 18.57 27.49 11.86
N GLY A 596 19.37 26.54 12.31
CA GLY A 596 19.27 25.97 13.65
C GLY A 596 18.89 24.49 13.69
N GLY A 597 18.83 23.83 12.52
CA GLY A 597 18.60 22.39 12.43
C GLY A 597 17.13 22.01 12.62
N ILE A 598 16.93 20.74 12.96
CA ILE A 598 15.62 20.09 13.08
C ILE A 598 15.29 19.68 14.51
N SER A 599 16.23 19.83 15.45
CA SER A 599 16.03 19.59 16.88
C SER A 599 17.10 20.31 17.70
N LYS A 600 16.82 20.54 18.98
CA LYS A 600 17.67 21.37 19.85
C LYS A 600 18.20 20.61 21.05
N ALA A 601 19.47 20.21 20.99
CA ALA A 601 20.18 19.57 22.10
C ALA A 601 20.34 20.52 23.31
N SER A 602 20.11 19.99 24.51
CA SER A 602 20.32 20.68 25.78
C SER A 602 20.53 19.66 26.89
N ARG A 603 21.23 20.06 27.96
CA ARG A 603 21.48 19.21 29.13
C ARG A 603 20.24 18.98 30.00
N ILE A 604 19.31 19.94 30.03
CA ILE A 604 18.23 19.98 31.04
C ILE A 604 16.93 20.61 30.50
N ILE A 605 16.98 21.61 29.61
CA ILE A 605 15.83 22.54 29.37
C ILE A 605 14.99 22.19 28.13
N ASN A 606 15.39 21.20 27.32
CA ASN A 606 14.70 20.89 26.06
C ASN A 606 14.24 19.43 26.01
N ILE A 607 13.45 18.98 26.99
CA ILE A 607 12.85 17.63 26.95
C ILE A 607 11.96 17.43 25.72
N SER A 608 11.29 18.50 25.27
CA SER A 608 10.57 18.55 23.98
C SER A 608 11.45 19.19 22.91
N GLU A 609 12.51 18.52 22.49
CA GLU A 609 13.54 19.02 21.58
C GLU A 609 13.02 19.36 20.17
N ASP A 610 12.01 18.63 19.71
CA ASP A 610 11.45 18.70 18.36
C ASP A 610 10.69 20.02 18.11
N ILE A 611 10.01 20.55 19.14
CA ILE A 611 9.17 21.75 19.03
C ILE A 611 9.97 23.02 18.69
N PHE A 612 11.25 23.03 19.06
CA PHE A 612 12.14 24.14 18.77
C PHE A 612 12.40 24.30 17.26
N ALA A 613 12.25 23.24 16.47
CA ALA A 613 12.28 23.36 15.01
C ALA A 613 11.10 24.19 14.50
N GLY A 614 9.91 23.98 15.07
CA GLY A 614 8.72 24.79 14.79
C GLY A 614 8.88 26.25 15.22
N PHE A 615 9.45 26.48 16.39
CA PHE A 615 9.76 27.84 16.87
C PHE A 615 10.75 28.56 15.95
N ASN A 616 11.87 27.91 15.61
CA ASN A 616 12.88 28.46 14.71
C ASN A 616 12.31 28.76 13.33
N SER A 617 11.49 27.84 12.79
CA SER A 617 10.78 28.04 11.54
C SER A 617 9.93 29.32 11.58
N THR A 618 9.07 29.46 12.59
CA THR A 618 8.19 30.61 12.76
C THR A 618 8.96 31.93 12.96
N LEU A 619 9.98 31.92 13.83
CA LEU A 619 10.85 33.08 14.09
C LEU A 619 11.62 33.54 12.84
N ARG A 620 11.86 32.63 11.90
CA ARG A 620 12.55 32.89 10.63
C ARG A 620 11.57 33.09 9.47
N GLN A 621 10.32 33.44 9.76
CA GLN A 621 9.28 33.73 8.77
C GLN A 621 8.94 32.52 7.88
N GLY A 622 9.11 31.31 8.39
CA GLY A 622 8.57 30.09 7.79
C GLY A 622 7.09 29.90 8.12
N ASN A 623 6.42 29.08 7.32
CA ASN A 623 5.03 28.67 7.54
C ASN A 623 4.98 27.16 7.79
N ILE A 624 4.13 26.74 8.71
CA ILE A 624 3.97 25.34 9.10
C ILE A 624 2.56 24.93 8.74
N THR A 625 2.42 24.07 7.72
CA THR A 625 1.14 23.60 7.18
C THR A 625 0.77 22.23 7.75
N HIS A 626 -0.41 21.71 7.41
CA HIS A 626 -0.86 20.38 7.82
C HIS A 626 -1.71 19.76 6.70
N HIS A 627 -1.41 18.52 6.34
CA HIS A 627 -1.99 17.80 5.20
C HIS A 627 -2.48 16.43 5.65
N GLU A 628 -3.77 16.16 5.44
CA GLU A 628 -4.46 14.97 5.95
C GLU A 628 -4.75 13.92 4.85
N TYR A 629 -4.36 14.19 3.60
CA TYR A 629 -4.50 13.24 2.48
C TYR A 629 -3.38 12.19 2.46
N ILE A 630 -2.38 12.31 3.32
CA ILE A 630 -1.31 11.33 3.52
C ILE A 630 -1.17 11.06 5.02
N GLN A 631 -0.88 9.82 5.38
CA GLN A 631 -0.70 9.42 6.78
C GLN A 631 0.47 8.47 6.98
N VAL A 632 1.00 8.45 8.20
CA VAL A 632 2.08 7.56 8.64
C VAL A 632 1.61 6.82 9.89
N GLY A 633 1.91 5.53 9.99
CA GLY A 633 1.58 4.73 11.17
C GLY A 633 2.45 5.11 12.38
N LYS A 634 1.89 5.05 13.59
CA LYS A 634 2.59 5.27 14.85
C LYS A 634 2.30 4.12 15.82
N GLY A 635 3.35 3.50 16.33
CA GLY A 635 3.27 2.55 17.42
C GLY A 635 3.24 3.29 18.74
N ARG A 636 2.36 2.88 19.65
CA ARG A 636 2.28 3.43 20.99
C ARG A 636 2.23 2.31 22.02
N ASP A 637 2.95 2.51 23.12
CA ASP A 637 2.80 1.69 24.31
C ASP A 637 1.53 2.09 25.06
N VAL A 638 0.65 1.12 25.25
CA VAL A 638 -0.72 1.33 25.72
C VAL A 638 -0.91 0.93 27.19
N GLY A 639 0.19 0.65 27.89
CA GLY A 639 0.18 0.41 29.33
C GLY A 639 -0.02 1.71 30.11
N LEU A 640 -0.82 1.67 31.19
CA LEU A 640 -1.16 2.86 31.97
C LEU A 640 0.08 3.65 32.46
N ASN A 641 1.11 2.95 32.94
CA ASN A 641 2.36 3.59 33.36
C ASN A 641 3.08 4.29 32.20
N GLN A 642 3.06 3.72 31.00
CA GLN A 642 3.68 4.32 29.82
C GLN A 642 2.91 5.55 29.35
N ILE A 643 1.57 5.50 29.40
CA ILE A 643 0.72 6.66 29.11
C ILE A 643 1.01 7.79 30.11
N ALA A 644 1.10 7.48 31.41
CA ALA A 644 1.41 8.47 32.44
C ALA A 644 2.80 9.11 32.25
N LEU A 645 3.82 8.32 31.88
CA LEU A 645 5.15 8.83 31.57
C LEU A 645 5.14 9.73 30.32
N PHE A 646 4.37 9.36 29.30
CA PHE A 646 4.21 10.18 28.11
C PHE A 646 3.56 11.54 28.42
N GLU A 647 2.42 11.54 29.12
CA GLU A 647 1.74 12.79 29.52
C GLU A 647 2.64 13.64 30.44
N GLY A 648 3.37 13.01 31.36
CA GLY A 648 4.37 13.68 32.19
C GLY A 648 5.49 14.33 31.39
N LYS A 649 6.02 13.65 30.35
CA LYS A 649 7.02 14.22 29.43
C LYS A 649 6.47 15.44 28.71
N VAL A 650 5.25 15.35 28.19
CA VAL A 650 4.61 16.46 27.46
C VAL A 650 4.37 17.67 28.38
N ALA A 651 3.85 17.44 29.58
CA ALA A 651 3.62 18.51 30.57
C ALA A 651 4.93 19.16 31.02
N GLY A 652 5.94 18.36 31.38
CA GLY A 652 7.26 18.86 31.79
C GLY A 652 7.94 19.67 30.67
N GLY A 653 7.92 19.15 29.44
CA GLY A 653 8.48 19.84 28.29
C GLY A 653 7.78 21.17 27.97
N ASN A 654 6.47 21.29 28.18
CA ASN A 654 5.76 22.58 28.04
C ASN A 654 6.13 23.56 29.15
N GLY A 655 6.30 23.09 30.39
CA GLY A 655 6.79 23.91 31.50
C GLY A 655 8.19 24.48 31.23
N GLU A 656 9.10 23.67 30.71
CA GLU A 656 10.47 24.08 30.36
C GLU A 656 10.53 25.12 29.25
N GLN A 657 9.65 25.00 28.24
CA GLN A 657 9.61 25.94 27.12
C GLN A 657 9.43 27.40 27.57
N VAL A 658 8.70 27.64 28.67
CA VAL A 658 8.46 28.97 29.25
C VAL A 658 9.76 29.68 29.61
N LEU A 659 10.79 28.91 30.00
CA LEU A 659 12.12 29.42 30.33
C LEU A 659 12.98 29.70 29.09
N SER A 660 12.52 29.32 27.90
CA SER A 660 13.28 29.44 26.66
C SER A 660 13.23 30.86 26.08
N ARG A 661 14.36 31.27 25.50
CA ARG A 661 14.45 32.52 24.72
C ARG A 661 13.55 32.49 23.47
N ASP A 662 13.19 31.31 22.99
CA ASP A 662 12.41 31.13 21.77
C ASP A 662 10.95 31.54 22.01
N ILE A 663 10.35 31.13 23.14
CA ILE A 663 9.02 31.60 23.57
C ILE A 663 9.01 33.12 23.77
N TYR A 664 10.02 33.68 24.44
CA TYR A 664 10.12 35.14 24.61
C TYR A 664 10.12 35.87 23.26
N ARG A 665 10.90 35.40 22.29
CA ARG A 665 10.97 36.00 20.94
C ARG A 665 9.68 35.82 20.16
N LEU A 666 9.03 34.66 20.25
CA LEU A 666 7.73 34.43 19.61
C LEU A 666 6.68 35.38 20.15
N GLY A 667 6.62 35.57 21.47
CA GLY A 667 5.70 36.51 22.11
C GLY A 667 5.91 37.97 21.68
N GLN A 668 7.14 38.37 21.34
CA GLN A 668 7.43 39.72 20.80
C GLN A 668 7.04 39.89 19.32
N LEU A 669 6.92 38.79 18.56
CA LEU A 669 6.71 38.81 17.10
C LEU A 669 5.30 38.40 16.68
N PHE A 670 4.55 37.71 17.55
CA PHE A 670 3.16 37.39 17.30
C PHE A 670 2.28 38.63 17.41
N ASP A 671 1.29 38.71 16.51
CA ASP A 671 0.15 39.59 16.74
C ASP A 671 -0.67 39.11 17.94
N PHE A 672 -1.57 39.96 18.41
CA PHE A 672 -2.39 39.69 19.60
C PHE A 672 -3.15 38.35 19.50
N PHE A 673 -3.72 38.02 18.35
CA PHE A 673 -4.52 36.80 18.18
C PHE A 673 -3.63 35.55 18.17
N ARG A 674 -2.49 35.58 17.46
CA ARG A 674 -1.53 34.47 17.47
C ARG A 674 -0.90 34.28 18.84
N MET A 675 -0.64 35.36 19.58
CA MET A 675 -0.11 35.28 20.93
C MET A 675 -1.10 34.58 21.87
N LEU A 676 -2.39 35.00 21.87
CA LEU A 676 -3.43 34.34 22.67
C LEU A 676 -3.63 32.88 22.25
N SER A 677 -3.69 32.61 20.95
CA SER A 677 -3.82 31.25 20.41
C SER A 677 -2.68 30.37 20.90
N PHE A 678 -1.44 30.84 20.72
CA PHE A 678 -0.26 30.10 21.12
C PHE A 678 -0.19 29.87 22.63
N TYR A 679 -0.57 30.87 23.43
CA TYR A 679 -0.67 30.73 24.88
C TYR A 679 -1.67 29.63 25.25
N VAL A 680 -2.91 29.68 24.74
CA VAL A 680 -3.95 28.71 25.08
C VAL A 680 -3.62 27.31 24.61
N THR A 681 -2.95 27.14 23.47
CA THR A 681 -2.70 25.81 22.88
C THR A 681 -1.36 25.19 23.27
N THR A 682 -0.46 25.96 23.89
CA THR A 682 0.89 25.52 24.25
C THR A 682 1.08 25.71 25.74
N VAL A 683 1.84 26.73 26.16
CA VAL A 683 2.28 26.90 27.55
C VAL A 683 1.14 27.16 28.54
N GLY A 684 0.10 27.91 28.15
CA GLY A 684 -0.99 28.34 29.02
C GLY A 684 -1.94 27.20 29.40
N PHE A 685 -2.16 26.22 28.53
CA PHE A 685 -2.98 25.04 28.84
C PHE A 685 -2.47 24.32 30.09
N TYR A 686 -1.16 24.05 30.15
CA TYR A 686 -0.56 23.33 31.26
C TYR A 686 -0.51 24.16 32.55
N PHE A 687 -0.43 25.49 32.48
CA PHE A 687 -0.54 26.35 33.66
C PHE A 687 -1.97 26.49 34.19
N CYS A 688 -2.97 26.55 33.32
CA CYS A 688 -4.34 26.87 33.72
C CYS A 688 -5.20 25.64 34.01
N THR A 689 -4.83 24.46 33.49
CA THR A 689 -5.67 23.25 33.58
C THR A 689 -5.07 22.16 34.48
N MET A 690 -3.77 22.18 34.77
CA MET A 690 -3.10 21.20 35.64
C MET A 690 -2.64 21.78 37.00
N VAL A 691 -3.11 22.97 37.39
CA VAL A 691 -2.91 23.54 38.74
C VAL A 691 -4.14 23.30 39.60
#